data_AF-A0A9E7YSQ4-F1
#
_entry.id   AF-A0A9E7YSQ4-F1
#
_cell.length_a   1.000
_cell.length_b   1.000
_cell.length_c   1.000
_cell.angle_alpha   90.00
_cell.angle_beta   90.00
_cell.angle_gamma   90.00
#
_symmetry.space_group_name_H-M   'P 1'
#
loop_
_entity.id
_entity.type
_entity.pdbx_description
1 polymer ?
#
loop_
_entity_poly.entity_id
_entity_poly.type
_entity_poly.pdbx_seq_one_letter_code
_entity_poly.pdbx_strand_id
1 'polypeptide(L)'
;MTTKTKITDLRDYPAIKKLASALHRLDARHHGAAIMVGAGFSRSAALHVSGEKRVPLWSEFTGSLARDLYGDETTFSFTDPLRVAEEYRAYFGQGALNDRIRNEIDDKAWRAGPLYEALLTLPWSEVLTTNWDSLLERAADEIHSPYYTTVTKTSDLAWAPSPRIVKLHGTIGVTDTFIAAQEDYRTYPERFAPFVNMARQVFIENELCLLGFSGDDPNFLQWAGWVRDHLANHARRIYLVGALNLSAARRKQLESVNIAPVDLFPAVAHISDPDLRHQEAISQFLQEMRNTEGARIKPHDWQPTSLHGDWVNHEEHARIYRDPEYGARRLAGQLETLREDRKSYPGWVLCPSSLRGQLANQVNTPFPDPKNLAALAPDDRASLLYEIAWRHSTALEYIRPWLADALFEVAQQDQPCGISERQQAEIALALLNNTRWLLPDDEGQQQAVDQRVHALIAILEKHSLYLPDSAAEVAYHRALSAREQLDYDGLAELVEKISGEDPVWKLRKAALLMDLGRAEEAAKLFALAYGNLRENHRRDRQSIPIMSRLLWAHWLMEAERSSSWQRRSEELPPFVESNYRKWQCDPWSWLDSLDAAVEKRREQYIKRRNPIEPQFAPGHYRDRSDESSNGNDISDFLLLDGLSRICGIPLRMESRVASVGLLADRAAHIVLHGGVGDELLDLGLAIRSASSEDSSAVKDVFGRVNVACFAQRTVDILVSRLLSAIKYWQRERNKAVDGRDSLSRLRVFMEVLARLVVRVSPAQAKDIFVLAASLGEQPELQDMWLRAALDSLLTNSLTSMSESEQTNVLAVALKFPLGMVFRTHSVELSHRSGADA
;
A
#
# COMPACT_ATOMS: atom_id res chain seq x y z
N MET A 1 45.91 -9.02 -27.97
CA MET A 1 44.50 -9.13 -27.53
C MET A 1 44.37 -8.29 -26.27
N THR A 2 43.98 -7.03 -26.40
CA THR A 2 43.71 -6.14 -25.26
C THR A 2 42.36 -6.54 -24.65
N THR A 3 42.38 -7.01 -23.41
CA THR A 3 41.18 -7.34 -22.63
C THR A 3 40.28 -6.11 -22.53
N LYS A 4 39.04 -6.20 -23.03
CA LYS A 4 38.03 -5.14 -22.92
C LYS A 4 37.70 -4.94 -21.44
N THR A 5 38.10 -3.78 -20.89
CA THR A 5 37.79 -3.42 -19.50
C THR A 5 36.30 -3.09 -19.40
N LYS A 6 35.58 -3.68 -18.46
CA LYS A 6 34.14 -3.37 -18.27
C LYS A 6 33.99 -2.04 -17.52
N ILE A 7 32.89 -1.34 -17.77
CA ILE A 7 32.56 -0.08 -17.07
C ILE A 7 32.48 -0.27 -15.55
N THR A 8 32.08 -1.46 -15.09
CA THR A 8 32.01 -1.86 -13.68
C THR A 8 33.37 -1.93 -12.98
N ASP A 9 34.43 -2.14 -13.76
CA ASP A 9 35.79 -2.34 -13.25
C ASP A 9 36.59 -1.02 -13.24
N LEU A 10 35.96 0.08 -13.67
CA LEU A 10 36.57 1.41 -13.67
C LEU A 10 36.70 1.94 -12.25
N ARG A 11 37.80 2.64 -11.98
CA ARG A 11 38.05 3.37 -10.73
C ARG A 11 36.90 4.32 -10.36
N ASP A 12 36.26 4.92 -11.35
CA ASP A 12 35.22 5.94 -11.18
C ASP A 12 33.80 5.36 -11.13
N TYR A 13 33.65 4.03 -11.21
CA TYR A 13 32.34 3.37 -11.16
C TYR A 13 31.51 3.71 -9.90
N PRO A 14 32.10 3.87 -8.70
CA PRO A 14 31.34 4.33 -7.53
C PRO A 14 30.69 5.72 -7.71
N ALA A 15 31.33 6.62 -8.48
CA ALA A 15 30.77 7.93 -8.79
C ALA A 15 29.56 7.82 -9.74
N ILE A 16 29.62 6.91 -10.71
CA ILE A 16 28.48 6.56 -11.60
C ILE A 16 27.31 6.04 -10.77
N LYS A 17 27.55 5.10 -9.84
CA LYS A 17 26.50 4.58 -8.94
C LYS A 17 25.86 5.66 -8.07
N LYS A 18 26.68 6.57 -7.53
CA LYS A 18 26.18 7.69 -6.71
C LYS A 18 25.31 8.64 -7.54
N LEU A 19 25.75 9.01 -8.74
CA LEU A 19 24.99 9.87 -9.63
C LEU A 19 23.69 9.19 -10.08
N ALA A 20 23.72 7.90 -10.42
CA ALA A 20 22.55 7.11 -10.78
C ALA A 20 21.54 6.98 -9.63
N SER A 21 22.03 6.82 -8.41
CA SER A 21 21.18 6.82 -7.20
C SER A 21 20.50 8.17 -6.98
N ALA A 22 21.21 9.29 -7.20
CA ALA A 22 20.65 10.62 -7.12
C ALA A 22 19.62 10.89 -8.24
N LEU A 23 19.90 10.47 -9.48
CA LEU A 23 19.01 10.58 -10.63
C LEU A 23 17.65 9.90 -10.34
N HIS A 24 17.69 8.65 -9.88
CA HIS A 24 16.48 7.86 -9.59
C HIS A 24 15.86 8.17 -8.22
N ARG A 25 16.40 9.15 -7.49
CA ARG A 25 15.93 9.57 -6.15
C ARG A 25 15.78 8.38 -5.19
N LEU A 26 16.74 7.45 -5.21
CA LEU A 26 16.67 6.19 -4.46
C LEU A 26 16.80 6.36 -2.93
N ASP A 27 17.12 7.56 -2.45
CA ASP A 27 17.19 7.93 -1.04
C ASP A 27 16.46 9.25 -0.83
N ALA A 28 15.57 9.29 0.17
CA ALA A 28 14.59 10.36 0.45
C ALA A 28 15.23 11.76 0.68
N ARG A 29 16.57 11.82 0.81
CA ARG A 29 17.34 13.06 1.01
C ARG A 29 17.87 13.72 -0.28
N HIS A 30 17.66 13.12 -1.45
CA HIS A 30 18.19 13.63 -2.73
C HIS A 30 17.12 14.39 -3.52
N HIS A 31 17.41 15.63 -3.92
CA HIS A 31 16.53 16.45 -4.76
C HIS A 31 16.54 16.04 -6.25
N GLY A 32 17.34 15.03 -6.62
CA GLY A 32 17.50 14.52 -7.98
C GLY A 32 18.87 14.83 -8.58
N ALA A 33 19.03 14.51 -9.86
CA ALA A 33 20.19 14.89 -10.67
C ALA A 33 19.75 15.78 -11.83
N ALA A 34 20.56 16.78 -12.17
CA ALA A 34 20.39 17.62 -13.36
C ALA A 34 21.53 17.35 -14.32
N ILE A 35 21.30 17.54 -15.62
CA ILE A 35 22.32 17.34 -16.66
C ILE A 35 22.57 18.62 -17.43
N MET A 36 23.83 18.88 -17.76
CA MET A 36 24.27 19.93 -18.67
C MET A 36 24.89 19.30 -19.91
N VAL A 37 24.27 19.53 -21.06
CA VAL A 37 24.63 18.92 -22.35
C VAL A 37 25.36 19.94 -23.22
N GLY A 38 26.56 19.59 -23.68
CA GLY A 38 27.39 20.44 -24.55
C GLY A 38 27.47 19.97 -26.00
N ALA A 39 28.22 20.71 -26.83
CA ALA A 39 28.35 20.46 -28.27
C ALA A 39 28.98 19.11 -28.60
N GLY A 40 29.80 18.56 -27.71
CA GLY A 40 30.38 17.22 -27.85
C GLY A 40 29.31 16.12 -27.84
N PHE A 41 28.17 16.33 -27.17
CA PHE A 41 27.06 15.39 -27.23
C PHE A 41 26.41 15.42 -28.62
N SER A 42 26.10 16.62 -29.14
CA SER A 42 25.54 16.77 -30.49
C SER A 42 26.47 16.18 -31.56
N ARG A 43 27.80 16.35 -31.43
CA ARG A 43 28.78 15.75 -32.34
C ARG A 43 28.75 14.22 -32.35
N SER A 44 28.58 13.59 -31.19
CA SER A 44 28.55 12.13 -31.05
C SER A 44 27.17 11.50 -31.30
N ALA A 45 26.08 12.26 -31.10
CA ALA A 45 24.72 11.73 -31.09
C ALA A 45 23.86 12.14 -32.30
N ALA A 46 24.17 13.26 -32.95
CA ALA A 46 23.36 13.76 -34.08
C ALA A 46 23.67 13.01 -35.37
N LEU A 47 22.65 12.82 -36.20
CA LEU A 47 22.76 12.16 -37.49
C LEU A 47 22.55 13.18 -38.61
N HIS A 48 23.59 13.41 -39.42
CA HIS A 48 23.46 14.22 -40.63
C HIS A 48 22.62 13.47 -41.67
N VAL A 49 21.82 14.19 -42.47
CA VAL A 49 21.03 13.59 -43.57
C VAL A 49 21.86 12.78 -44.58
N SER A 50 23.14 13.10 -44.76
CA SER A 50 24.07 12.33 -45.61
C SER A 50 24.90 11.27 -44.87
N GLY A 51 24.88 11.24 -43.53
CA GLY A 51 25.69 10.35 -42.68
C GLY A 51 27.19 10.68 -42.55
N GLU A 52 27.74 11.50 -43.45
CA GLU A 52 29.20 11.75 -43.54
C GLU A 52 29.69 12.95 -42.72
N LYS A 53 28.82 13.92 -42.41
CA LYS A 53 29.20 15.11 -41.65
C LYS A 53 29.04 14.89 -40.14
N ARG A 54 29.73 15.72 -39.36
CA ARG A 54 29.57 15.83 -37.89
C ARG A 54 29.25 17.27 -37.49
N VAL A 55 28.53 17.44 -36.38
CA VAL A 55 28.21 18.77 -35.84
C VAL A 55 29.52 19.44 -35.40
N PRO A 56 29.78 20.69 -35.80
CA PRO A 56 31.04 21.36 -35.48
C PRO A 56 31.17 21.61 -33.98
N LEU A 57 32.39 21.44 -33.46
CA LEU A 57 32.75 21.88 -32.11
C LEU A 57 33.07 23.38 -32.08
N TRP A 58 33.07 23.96 -30.88
CA TRP A 58 33.42 25.38 -30.70
C TRP A 58 34.77 25.76 -31.33
N SER A 59 35.78 24.90 -31.18
CA SER A 59 37.11 25.09 -31.78
C SER A 59 37.10 25.13 -33.31
N GLU A 60 36.24 24.32 -33.94
CA GLU A 60 36.11 24.25 -35.40
C GLU A 60 35.35 25.47 -35.93
N PHE A 61 34.29 25.87 -35.24
CA PHE A 61 33.55 27.10 -35.53
C PHE A 61 34.46 28.33 -35.40
N THR A 62 35.23 28.46 -34.32
CA THR A 62 36.15 29.59 -34.15
C THR A 62 37.27 29.58 -35.19
N GLY A 63 37.74 28.39 -35.60
CA GLY A 63 38.67 28.26 -36.72
C GLY A 63 38.07 28.67 -38.07
N SER A 64 36.74 28.55 -38.25
CA SER A 64 36.05 29.05 -39.44
C SER A 64 35.92 30.58 -39.42
N LEU A 65 35.63 31.19 -38.26
CA LEU A 65 35.63 32.64 -38.09
C LEU A 65 37.03 33.26 -38.29
N ALA A 66 38.06 32.64 -37.73
CA ALA A 66 39.44 33.13 -37.84
C ALA A 66 39.94 33.14 -39.30
N ARG A 67 39.60 32.10 -40.08
CA ARG A 67 39.93 32.03 -41.51
C ARG A 67 39.29 33.15 -42.30
N ASP A 68 38.03 33.47 -42.02
CA ASP A 68 37.31 34.56 -42.70
C ASP A 68 37.86 35.95 -42.33
N LEU A 69 38.36 36.12 -41.09
CA LEU A 69 38.92 37.39 -40.61
C LEU A 69 40.36 37.64 -41.04
N TYR A 70 41.21 36.62 -40.93
CA TYR A 70 42.67 36.77 -40.99
C TYR A 70 43.31 35.98 -42.14
N GLY A 71 42.56 35.16 -42.88
CA GLY A 71 43.10 34.30 -43.94
C GLY A 71 43.93 33.12 -43.41
N ASP A 72 44.94 32.69 -44.19
CA ASP A 72 45.79 31.51 -43.91
C ASP A 72 47.04 31.82 -43.02
N GLU A 73 47.06 32.94 -42.28
CA GLU A 73 48.21 33.27 -41.42
C GLU A 73 48.38 32.25 -40.28
N THR A 74 49.48 31.47 -40.28
CA THR A 74 49.66 30.25 -39.48
C THR A 74 49.84 30.40 -37.95
N THR A 75 49.40 31.51 -37.35
CA THR A 75 49.63 31.85 -35.93
C THR A 75 48.35 31.94 -35.10
N PHE A 76 47.48 30.90 -35.14
CA PHE A 76 46.19 30.92 -34.42
C PHE A 76 46.13 30.04 -33.15
N SER A 77 47.21 29.35 -32.78
CA SER A 77 47.17 28.34 -31.70
C SER A 77 46.90 28.90 -30.29
N PHE A 78 46.83 30.23 -30.10
CA PHE A 78 46.68 30.88 -28.79
C PHE A 78 45.57 31.93 -28.73
N THR A 79 44.73 32.05 -29.77
CA THR A 79 43.71 33.10 -29.81
C THR A 79 42.49 32.68 -28.99
N ASP A 80 42.05 33.54 -28.06
CA ASP A 80 40.84 33.32 -27.26
C ASP A 80 39.60 33.22 -28.17
N PRO A 81 38.88 32.08 -28.18
CA PRO A 81 37.69 31.86 -29.01
C PRO A 81 36.63 32.97 -28.90
N LEU A 82 36.42 33.52 -27.70
CA LEU A 82 35.41 34.56 -27.47
C LEU A 82 35.82 35.89 -28.09
N ARG A 83 37.12 36.18 -28.09
CA ARG A 83 37.69 37.37 -28.70
C ARG A 83 37.63 37.29 -30.23
N VAL A 84 37.89 36.12 -30.82
CA VAL A 84 37.73 35.94 -32.28
C VAL A 84 36.29 36.19 -32.71
N ALA A 85 35.31 35.69 -31.95
CA ALA A 85 33.90 35.96 -32.23
C ALA A 85 33.54 37.45 -32.08
N GLU A 86 34.13 38.17 -31.12
CA GLU A 86 33.96 39.62 -30.97
C GLU A 86 34.57 40.40 -32.13
N GLU A 87 35.80 40.06 -32.54
CA GLU A 87 36.46 40.70 -33.68
C GLU A 87 35.67 40.44 -34.98
N TYR A 88 35.11 39.24 -35.14
CA TYR A 88 34.23 38.92 -36.27
C TYR A 88 32.97 39.78 -36.27
N ARG A 89 32.33 39.92 -35.10
CA ARG A 89 31.15 40.77 -34.94
C ARG A 89 31.48 42.23 -35.20
N ALA A 90 32.62 42.73 -34.73
CA ALA A 90 33.02 44.11 -34.92
C ALA A 90 33.30 44.43 -36.41
N TYR A 91 33.88 43.48 -37.14
CA TYR A 91 34.25 43.67 -38.55
C TYR A 91 33.07 43.45 -39.52
N PHE A 92 32.29 42.37 -39.35
CA PHE A 92 31.20 41.99 -40.27
C PHE A 92 29.79 42.30 -39.76
N GLY A 93 29.64 42.66 -38.48
CA GLY A 93 28.36 42.93 -37.83
C GLY A 93 27.68 41.72 -37.20
N GLN A 94 26.72 41.97 -36.29
CA GLN A 94 25.97 40.91 -35.57
C GLN A 94 25.15 40.01 -36.51
N GLY A 95 24.55 40.57 -37.57
CA GLY A 95 23.77 39.80 -38.54
C GLY A 95 24.61 38.72 -39.22
N ALA A 96 25.82 39.09 -39.68
CA ALA A 96 26.74 38.16 -40.31
C ALA A 96 27.22 37.06 -39.35
N LEU A 97 27.45 37.38 -38.07
CA LEU A 97 27.78 36.38 -37.05
C LEU A 97 26.62 35.39 -36.84
N ASN A 98 25.39 35.89 -36.71
CA ASN A 98 24.20 35.05 -36.56
C ASN A 98 23.98 34.15 -37.78
N ASP A 99 24.13 34.69 -38.99
CA ASP A 99 24.00 33.92 -40.23
C ASP A 99 25.11 32.89 -40.36
N ARG A 100 26.33 33.21 -39.90
CA ARG A 100 27.41 32.23 -39.85
C ARG A 100 27.10 31.08 -38.90
N ILE A 101 26.56 31.36 -37.71
CA ILE A 101 26.10 30.32 -36.76
C ILE A 101 25.04 29.43 -37.41
N ARG A 102 24.03 30.03 -38.07
CA ARG A 102 22.96 29.28 -38.74
C ARG A 102 23.47 28.40 -39.88
N ASN A 103 24.40 28.93 -40.69
CA ASN A 103 24.95 28.24 -41.85
C ASN A 103 25.92 27.12 -41.47
N GLU A 104 26.74 27.32 -40.43
CA GLU A 104 27.72 26.31 -40.00
C GLU A 104 27.03 25.12 -39.30
N ILE A 105 26.02 25.39 -38.48
CA ILE A 105 25.26 24.33 -37.81
C ILE A 105 24.27 23.68 -38.76
N ASP A 106 23.55 24.44 -39.59
CA ASP A 106 22.49 23.94 -40.48
C ASP A 106 21.52 22.99 -39.74
N ASP A 107 20.85 23.48 -38.69
CA ASP A 107 20.07 22.68 -37.73
C ASP A 107 19.07 21.70 -38.40
N LYS A 108 18.50 22.08 -39.55
CA LYS A 108 17.55 21.25 -40.31
C LYS A 108 18.19 20.04 -41.00
N ALA A 109 19.50 20.08 -41.26
CA ALA A 109 20.25 18.96 -41.85
C ALA A 109 20.58 17.84 -40.84
N TRP A 110 20.25 18.04 -39.56
CA TRP A 110 20.48 17.08 -38.48
C TRP A 110 19.19 16.47 -37.97
N ARG A 111 19.26 15.20 -37.58
CA ARG A 111 18.22 14.48 -36.84
C ARG A 111 18.78 14.00 -35.51
N ALA A 112 17.91 13.94 -34.50
CA ALA A 112 18.26 13.36 -33.21
C ALA A 112 18.54 11.86 -33.38
N GLY A 113 19.73 11.40 -33.00
CA GLY A 113 20.05 9.98 -32.98
C GLY A 113 19.59 9.27 -31.70
N PRO A 114 19.77 7.95 -31.59
CA PRO A 114 19.25 7.14 -30.47
C PRO A 114 19.73 7.57 -29.08
N LEU A 115 20.89 8.23 -28.98
CA LEU A 115 21.42 8.71 -27.70
C LEU A 115 20.58 9.85 -27.10
N TYR A 116 19.87 10.63 -27.91
CA TYR A 116 18.96 11.67 -27.40
C TYR A 116 17.78 11.03 -26.67
N GLU A 117 17.19 9.99 -27.24
CA GLU A 117 16.12 9.20 -26.61
C GLU A 117 16.62 8.54 -25.31
N ALA A 118 17.80 7.90 -25.36
CA ALA A 118 18.40 7.29 -24.18
C ALA A 118 18.69 8.29 -23.05
N LEU A 119 19.02 9.54 -23.39
CA LEU A 119 19.28 10.60 -22.40
C LEU A 119 17.98 11.14 -21.80
N LEU A 120 16.98 11.42 -22.63
CA LEU A 120 15.73 12.06 -22.23
C LEU A 120 14.69 11.08 -21.66
N THR A 121 14.87 9.77 -21.81
CA THR A 121 14.04 8.79 -21.09
C THR A 121 14.40 8.66 -19.61
N LEU A 122 15.55 9.19 -19.19
CA LEU A 122 15.98 9.22 -17.78
C LEU A 122 15.27 10.36 -17.01
N PRO A 123 15.05 10.23 -15.67
CA PRO A 123 14.29 11.20 -14.88
C PRO A 123 15.16 12.37 -14.36
N TRP A 124 15.75 13.16 -15.26
CA TRP A 124 16.50 14.36 -14.89
C TRP A 124 15.58 15.42 -14.26
N SER A 125 16.03 16.06 -13.18
CA SER A 125 15.32 17.20 -12.58
C SER A 125 15.29 18.39 -13.54
N GLU A 126 16.40 18.64 -14.24
CA GLU A 126 16.54 19.68 -15.27
C GLU A 126 17.58 19.25 -16.31
N VAL A 127 17.36 19.64 -17.57
CA VAL A 127 18.30 19.49 -18.68
C VAL A 127 18.72 20.89 -19.12
N LEU A 128 19.98 21.25 -18.89
CA LEU A 128 20.57 22.53 -19.28
C LEU A 128 21.43 22.34 -20.53
N THR A 129 21.45 23.31 -21.44
CA THR A 129 22.38 23.26 -22.58
C THR A 129 22.81 24.65 -23.03
N THR A 130 24.06 24.71 -23.51
CA THR A 130 24.64 25.87 -24.19
C THR A 130 24.60 25.72 -25.71
N ASN A 131 24.03 24.63 -26.23
CA ASN A 131 23.98 24.35 -27.66
C ASN A 131 22.89 25.18 -28.35
N TRP A 132 23.17 25.62 -29.57
CA TRP A 132 22.23 26.41 -30.38
C TRP A 132 21.30 25.55 -31.26
N ASP A 133 21.65 24.28 -31.51
CA ASP A 133 20.82 23.33 -32.26
C ASP A 133 19.49 23.04 -31.53
N SER A 134 18.46 22.54 -32.22
CA SER A 134 17.15 22.23 -31.63
C SER A 134 16.94 20.74 -31.33
N LEU A 135 18.03 19.94 -31.28
CA LEU A 135 17.93 18.48 -31.30
C LEU A 135 17.40 17.88 -30.00
N LEU A 136 17.69 18.49 -28.85
CA LEU A 136 17.12 18.05 -27.57
C LEU A 136 15.61 18.29 -27.52
N GLU A 137 15.19 19.46 -28.00
CA GLU A 137 13.78 19.85 -28.09
C GLU A 137 13.00 18.90 -29.01
N ARG A 138 13.52 18.68 -30.22
CA ARG A 138 12.89 17.76 -31.20
C ARG A 138 12.83 16.32 -30.70
N ALA A 139 13.84 15.85 -29.97
CA ALA A 139 13.83 14.52 -29.38
C ALA A 139 12.84 14.41 -28.21
N ALA A 140 12.66 15.48 -27.43
CA ALA A 140 11.71 15.50 -26.32
C ALA A 140 10.25 15.41 -26.79
N ASP A 141 9.92 15.98 -27.95
CA ASP A 141 8.57 15.90 -28.54
C ASP A 141 8.13 14.46 -28.85
N GLU A 142 9.07 13.54 -29.07
CA GLU A 142 8.79 12.12 -29.35
C GLU A 142 8.66 11.27 -28.06
N ILE A 143 8.98 11.83 -26.89
CA ILE A 143 9.04 11.11 -25.62
C ILE A 143 7.81 11.43 -24.75
N HIS A 144 7.08 10.39 -24.37
CA HIS A 144 5.82 10.54 -23.63
C HIS A 144 6.01 10.61 -22.10
N SER A 145 7.13 10.08 -21.58
CA SER A 145 7.47 10.13 -20.16
C SER A 145 8.97 9.86 -19.96
N PRO A 146 9.69 10.65 -19.14
CA PRO A 146 9.26 11.90 -18.51
C PRO A 146 9.05 13.03 -19.54
N TYR A 147 8.14 13.98 -19.24
CA TYR A 147 7.83 15.10 -20.12
C TYR A 147 8.68 16.33 -19.73
N TYR A 148 9.54 16.81 -20.63
CA TYR A 148 10.37 17.98 -20.41
C TYR A 148 9.78 19.22 -21.08
N THR A 149 9.56 20.27 -20.30
CA THR A 149 9.09 21.54 -20.86
C THR A 149 10.28 22.33 -21.43
N THR A 150 10.23 22.67 -22.71
CA THR A 150 11.28 23.48 -23.35
C THR A 150 11.20 24.94 -22.93
N VAL A 151 12.34 25.51 -22.53
CA VAL A 151 12.52 26.92 -22.16
C VAL A 151 13.59 27.52 -23.07
N THR A 152 13.15 28.39 -23.98
CA THR A 152 14.03 29.03 -24.98
C THR A 152 14.33 30.49 -24.65
N LYS A 153 13.43 31.13 -23.89
CA LYS A 153 13.51 32.54 -23.47
C LYS A 153 13.34 32.65 -21.96
N THR A 154 13.86 33.73 -21.39
CA THR A 154 13.75 33.98 -19.94
C THR A 154 12.31 34.13 -19.47
N SER A 155 11.41 34.63 -20.34
CA SER A 155 9.97 34.70 -20.08
C SER A 155 9.30 33.34 -19.90
N ASP A 156 9.85 32.28 -20.51
CA ASP A 156 9.24 30.95 -20.48
C ASP A 156 9.33 30.33 -19.07
N LEU A 157 10.32 30.73 -18.28
CA LEU A 157 10.47 30.30 -16.89
C LEU A 157 9.26 30.64 -16.01
N ALA A 158 8.44 31.64 -16.39
CA ALA A 158 7.28 32.04 -15.61
C ALA A 158 6.13 31.02 -15.65
N TRP A 159 6.03 30.21 -16.71
CA TRP A 159 4.94 29.27 -16.90
C TRP A 159 5.40 27.82 -17.13
N ALA A 160 6.66 27.58 -17.50
CA ALA A 160 7.18 26.25 -17.78
C ALA A 160 7.41 25.45 -16.49
N PRO A 161 6.67 24.34 -16.26
CA PRO A 161 6.88 23.49 -15.09
C PRO A 161 8.15 22.63 -15.24
N SER A 162 8.82 22.35 -14.11
CA SER A 162 9.88 21.33 -14.04
C SER A 162 9.31 19.92 -14.27
N PRO A 163 10.06 18.99 -14.90
CA PRO A 163 11.43 19.15 -15.39
C PRO A 163 11.50 19.90 -16.75
N ARG A 164 12.57 20.67 -16.99
CA ARG A 164 12.70 21.53 -18.19
C ARG A 164 13.93 21.19 -19.03
N ILE A 165 13.87 21.52 -20.33
CA ILE A 165 15.05 21.67 -21.20
C ILE A 165 15.31 23.16 -21.38
N VAL A 166 16.40 23.68 -20.81
CA VAL A 166 16.69 25.12 -20.76
C VAL A 166 17.85 25.48 -21.68
N LYS A 167 17.55 26.33 -22.66
CA LYS A 167 18.50 26.85 -23.66
C LYS A 167 19.16 28.12 -23.15
N LEU A 168 20.35 27.99 -22.58
CA LEU A 168 21.01 29.12 -21.91
C LEU A 168 21.61 30.14 -22.88
N HIS A 169 22.06 29.71 -24.06
CA HIS A 169 22.81 30.54 -25.02
C HIS A 169 22.03 30.90 -26.30
N GLY A 170 20.71 30.67 -26.29
CA GLY A 170 19.83 30.85 -27.45
C GLY A 170 19.60 29.56 -28.23
N THR A 171 18.66 29.59 -29.18
CA THR A 171 18.30 28.46 -30.03
C THR A 171 17.97 28.92 -31.45
N ILE A 172 18.46 28.18 -32.44
CA ILE A 172 18.32 28.52 -33.86
C ILE A 172 16.82 28.49 -34.25
N GLY A 173 16.39 29.53 -34.97
CA GLY A 173 15.01 29.65 -35.44
C GLY A 173 14.01 30.24 -34.44
N VAL A 174 14.42 30.48 -33.19
CA VAL A 174 13.54 31.08 -32.15
C VAL A 174 14.12 32.36 -31.55
N THR A 175 15.44 32.43 -31.32
CA THR A 175 16.10 33.60 -30.73
C THR A 175 16.87 34.42 -31.77
N ASP A 176 16.80 35.74 -31.66
CA ASP A 176 17.49 36.67 -32.56
C ASP A 176 18.95 36.94 -32.15
N THR A 177 19.31 36.66 -30.89
CA THR A 177 20.66 36.89 -30.35
C THR A 177 21.22 35.61 -29.74
N PHE A 178 22.37 35.17 -30.23
CA PHE A 178 23.13 34.04 -29.70
C PHE A 178 24.26 34.53 -28.79
N ILE A 179 24.55 33.78 -27.73
CA ILE A 179 25.67 34.06 -26.84
C ILE A 179 26.93 33.41 -27.41
N ALA A 180 27.74 34.20 -28.11
CA ALA A 180 28.89 33.70 -28.86
C ALA A 180 30.16 34.55 -28.66
N ALA A 181 30.00 35.87 -28.50
CA ALA A 181 31.11 36.81 -28.45
C ALA A 181 31.40 37.32 -27.03
N GLN A 182 32.59 37.87 -26.82
CA GLN A 182 33.10 38.28 -25.50
C GLN A 182 32.14 39.19 -24.72
N GLU A 183 31.55 40.21 -25.37
CA GLU A 183 30.61 41.13 -24.71
C GLU A 183 29.29 40.46 -24.30
N ASP A 184 28.89 39.38 -24.99
CA ASP A 184 27.68 38.63 -24.65
C ASP A 184 27.86 37.93 -23.30
N TYR A 185 29.02 37.29 -23.08
CA TYR A 185 29.36 36.65 -21.80
C TYR A 185 29.55 37.70 -20.69
N ARG A 186 30.14 38.86 -20.98
CA ARG A 186 30.33 39.94 -20.00
C ARG A 186 29.00 40.49 -19.48
N THR A 187 28.03 40.70 -20.38
CA THR A 187 26.70 41.25 -20.04
C THR A 187 25.67 40.18 -19.68
N TYR A 188 26.00 38.89 -19.83
CA TYR A 188 25.10 37.76 -19.56
C TYR A 188 24.48 37.82 -18.15
N PRO A 189 25.24 38.06 -17.06
CA PRO A 189 24.68 38.05 -15.71
C PRO A 189 23.56 39.07 -15.50
N GLU A 190 23.64 40.22 -16.16
CA GLU A 190 22.65 41.29 -16.07
C GLU A 190 21.47 41.06 -17.03
N ARG A 191 21.76 40.73 -18.30
CA ARG A 191 20.74 40.55 -19.34
C ARG A 191 19.89 39.29 -19.17
N PHE A 192 20.49 38.22 -18.65
CA PHE A 192 19.87 36.90 -18.48
C PHE A 192 19.80 36.49 -17.00
N ALA A 193 19.65 37.47 -16.09
CA ALA A 193 19.58 37.25 -14.65
C ALA A 193 18.60 36.12 -14.21
N PRO A 194 17.41 35.95 -14.83
CA PRO A 194 16.54 34.81 -14.52
C PRO A 194 17.18 33.44 -14.79
N PHE A 195 17.90 33.28 -15.91
CA PHE A 195 18.62 32.03 -16.22
C PHE A 195 19.79 31.81 -15.27
N VAL A 196 20.50 32.86 -14.87
CA VAL A 196 21.60 32.78 -13.89
C VAL A 196 21.08 32.31 -12.54
N ASN A 197 19.97 32.88 -12.06
CA ASN A 197 19.36 32.49 -10.78
C ASN A 197 18.86 31.04 -10.82
N MET A 198 18.22 30.65 -11.92
CA MET A 198 17.77 29.28 -12.13
C MET A 198 18.96 28.29 -12.16
N ALA A 199 20.02 28.59 -12.92
CA ALA A 199 21.20 27.73 -12.98
C ALA A 199 21.87 27.58 -11.60
N ARG A 200 22.01 28.68 -10.84
CA ARG A 200 22.51 28.63 -9.45
C ARG A 200 21.63 27.76 -8.57
N GLN A 201 20.31 27.91 -8.65
CA GLN A 201 19.37 27.07 -7.90
C GLN A 201 19.54 25.58 -8.24
N VAL A 202 19.63 25.25 -9.54
CA VAL A 202 19.84 23.87 -9.99
C VAL A 202 21.13 23.29 -9.39
N PHE A 203 22.21 24.06 -9.34
CA PHE A 203 23.52 23.63 -8.82
C PHE A 203 23.53 23.49 -7.29
N ILE A 204 22.66 24.23 -6.59
CA ILE A 204 22.47 24.10 -5.14
C ILE A 204 21.67 22.83 -4.80
N GLU A 205 20.58 22.60 -5.53
CA GLU A 205 19.61 21.54 -5.20
C GLU A 205 20.07 20.17 -5.69
N ASN A 206 20.64 20.07 -6.89
CA ASN A 206 20.85 18.80 -7.60
C ASN A 206 22.33 18.39 -7.68
N GLU A 207 22.58 17.09 -7.79
CA GLU A 207 23.87 16.59 -8.30
C GLU A 207 23.92 16.88 -9.81
N LEU A 208 25.00 17.50 -10.30
CA LEU A 208 25.09 17.97 -11.69
C LEU A 208 25.91 17.01 -12.54
N CYS A 209 25.41 16.60 -13.69
CA CYS A 209 26.12 15.80 -14.69
C CYS A 209 26.49 16.66 -15.90
N LEU A 210 27.77 16.72 -16.26
CA LEU A 210 28.25 17.37 -17.48
C LEU A 210 28.52 16.29 -18.53
N LEU A 211 27.82 16.35 -19.67
CA LEU A 211 27.92 15.36 -20.75
C LEU A 211 28.18 16.04 -22.09
N GLY A 212 29.25 15.62 -22.79
CA GLY A 212 29.65 16.26 -24.04
C GLY A 212 30.01 17.75 -23.88
N PHE A 213 30.32 18.16 -22.65
CA PHE A 213 30.59 19.53 -22.25
C PHE A 213 32.03 19.62 -21.74
N SER A 214 32.82 20.60 -22.21
CA SER A 214 34.23 20.71 -21.84
C SER A 214 34.46 21.16 -20.40
N GLY A 215 33.48 21.85 -19.81
CA GLY A 215 33.59 22.44 -18.47
C GLY A 215 34.35 23.77 -18.44
N ASP A 216 34.81 24.26 -19.59
CA ASP A 216 35.60 25.51 -19.70
C ASP A 216 34.75 26.74 -20.08
N ASP A 217 33.42 26.59 -20.14
CA ASP A 217 32.50 27.68 -20.42
C ASP A 217 32.52 28.76 -19.31
N PRO A 218 32.68 30.05 -19.63
CA PRO A 218 32.81 31.11 -18.62
C PRO A 218 31.59 31.25 -17.71
N ASN A 219 30.38 31.09 -18.25
CA ASN A 219 29.15 31.22 -17.48
C ASN A 219 29.01 30.07 -16.48
N PHE A 220 29.26 28.84 -16.94
CA PHE A 220 29.32 27.65 -16.08
C PHE A 220 30.32 27.82 -14.94
N LEU A 221 31.56 28.23 -15.24
CA LEU A 221 32.61 28.40 -14.25
C LEU A 221 32.25 29.48 -13.21
N GLN A 222 31.61 30.56 -13.64
CA GLN A 222 31.13 31.61 -12.74
C GLN A 222 30.04 31.08 -11.79
N TRP A 223 29.09 30.29 -12.29
CA TRP A 223 28.02 29.73 -11.45
C TRP A 223 28.55 28.66 -10.49
N ALA A 224 29.39 27.73 -10.97
CA ALA A 224 30.00 26.69 -10.16
C ALA A 224 30.90 27.30 -9.06
N GLY A 225 31.70 28.31 -9.41
CA GLY A 225 32.52 29.07 -8.46
C GLY A 225 31.68 29.76 -7.40
N TRP A 226 30.60 30.46 -7.81
CA TRP A 226 29.69 31.12 -6.88
C TRP A 226 29.06 30.14 -5.89
N VAL A 227 28.56 28.99 -6.35
CA VAL A 227 27.95 27.97 -5.47
C VAL A 227 28.97 27.40 -4.50
N ARG A 228 30.18 27.08 -4.97
CA ARG A 228 31.28 26.59 -4.13
C ARG A 228 31.64 27.61 -3.05
N ASP A 229 31.77 28.87 -3.41
CA ASP A 229 32.23 29.91 -2.48
C ASP A 229 31.18 30.23 -1.41
N HIS A 230 29.88 30.04 -1.69
CA HIS A 230 28.79 30.28 -0.74
C HIS A 230 28.36 29.04 0.07
N LEU A 231 28.55 27.82 -0.46
CA LEU A 231 28.17 26.57 0.24
C LEU A 231 29.37 25.79 0.79
N ALA A 232 30.60 26.15 0.43
CA ALA A 232 31.84 25.48 0.84
C ALA A 232 31.74 23.94 0.74
N ASN A 233 31.93 23.22 1.86
CA ASN A 233 31.91 21.76 1.91
C ASN A 233 30.52 21.13 1.75
N HIS A 234 29.46 21.93 1.71
CA HIS A 234 28.08 21.47 1.52
C HIS A 234 27.61 21.55 0.07
N ALA A 235 28.46 22.03 -0.85
CA ALA A 235 28.15 22.04 -2.28
C ALA A 235 27.97 20.61 -2.81
N ARG A 236 26.91 20.39 -3.59
CA ARG A 236 26.68 19.13 -4.31
C ARG A 236 27.80 18.88 -5.32
N ARG A 237 28.05 17.61 -5.65
CA ARG A 237 29.12 17.27 -6.60
C ARG A 237 28.69 17.55 -8.04
N ILE A 238 29.66 17.99 -8.84
CA ILE A 238 29.53 18.10 -10.30
C ILE A 238 30.32 16.96 -10.92
N TYR A 239 29.70 16.15 -11.78
CA TYR A 239 30.34 15.00 -12.44
C TYR A 239 30.63 15.35 -13.88
N LEU A 240 31.89 15.24 -14.30
CA LEU A 240 32.29 15.42 -15.70
C LEU A 240 32.46 14.05 -16.35
N VAL A 241 31.59 13.71 -17.32
CA VAL A 241 31.50 12.35 -17.87
C VAL A 241 31.94 12.32 -19.33
N GLY A 242 32.84 11.39 -19.66
CA GLY A 242 33.23 11.11 -21.06
C GLY A 242 34.48 10.26 -21.19
N ALA A 243 34.93 10.04 -22.43
CA ALA A 243 36.25 9.46 -22.72
C ALA A 243 37.34 10.55 -22.61
N LEU A 244 37.69 10.94 -21.38
CA LEU A 244 38.44 12.16 -21.10
C LEU A 244 39.97 11.97 -21.22
N ASN A 245 40.48 10.76 -20.95
CA ASN A 245 41.91 10.43 -20.96
C ASN A 245 42.74 11.43 -20.13
N LEU A 246 42.32 11.67 -18.89
CA LEU A 246 42.87 12.76 -18.08
C LEU A 246 44.26 12.43 -17.52
N SER A 247 45.18 13.39 -17.58
CA SER A 247 46.41 13.34 -16.79
C SER A 247 46.12 13.47 -15.29
N ALA A 248 47.01 12.95 -14.45
CA ALA A 248 46.89 13.06 -12.99
C ALA A 248 46.81 14.53 -12.51
N ALA A 249 47.49 15.45 -13.21
CA ALA A 249 47.47 16.87 -12.91
C ALA A 249 46.10 17.51 -13.22
N ARG A 250 45.55 17.25 -14.42
CA ARG A 250 44.23 17.78 -14.81
C ARG A 250 43.10 17.23 -13.93
N ARG A 251 43.19 15.94 -13.54
CA ARG A 251 42.25 15.33 -12.59
C ARG A 251 42.25 16.05 -11.24
N LYS A 252 43.42 16.27 -10.63
CA LYS A 252 43.53 17.00 -9.37
C LYS A 252 43.01 18.44 -9.46
N GLN A 253 43.24 19.10 -10.61
CA GLN A 253 42.70 20.44 -10.85
C GLN A 253 41.16 20.45 -10.83
N LEU A 254 40.50 19.53 -11.53
CA LEU A 254 39.04 19.41 -11.54
C LEU A 254 38.50 19.10 -10.13
N GLU A 255 39.13 18.18 -9.42
CA GLU A 255 38.73 17.81 -8.05
C GLU A 255 38.84 19.01 -7.08
N SER A 256 39.84 19.88 -7.26
CA SER A 256 40.03 21.09 -6.45
C SER A 256 38.91 22.12 -6.63
N VAL A 257 38.22 22.10 -7.77
CA VAL A 257 37.05 22.97 -8.05
C VAL A 257 35.72 22.25 -7.85
N ASN A 258 35.72 21.14 -7.09
CA ASN A 258 34.55 20.31 -6.78
C ASN A 258 33.93 19.56 -7.99
N ILE A 259 34.69 19.40 -9.07
CA ILE A 259 34.29 18.60 -10.24
C ILE A 259 34.91 17.21 -10.10
N ALA A 260 34.08 16.17 -10.03
CA ALA A 260 34.47 14.78 -10.01
C ALA A 260 34.52 14.22 -11.46
N PRO A 261 35.71 13.98 -12.03
CA PRO A 261 35.80 13.39 -13.36
C PRO A 261 35.46 11.90 -13.33
N VAL A 262 34.58 11.50 -14.25
CA VAL A 262 34.22 10.11 -14.55
C VAL A 262 34.85 9.76 -15.91
N ASP A 263 36.06 9.21 -15.87
CA ASP A 263 36.83 8.93 -17.08
C ASP A 263 36.53 7.53 -17.61
N LEU A 264 35.77 7.48 -18.70
CA LEU A 264 35.34 6.24 -19.35
C LEU A 264 36.37 5.74 -20.38
N PHE A 265 37.45 6.48 -20.63
CA PHE A 265 38.45 6.14 -21.63
C PHE A 265 38.97 4.70 -21.53
N PRO A 266 39.29 4.12 -20.34
CA PRO A 266 39.79 2.75 -20.26
C PRO A 266 38.81 1.68 -20.79
N ALA A 267 37.50 1.91 -20.70
CA ALA A 267 36.48 0.99 -21.22
C ALA A 267 36.38 1.02 -22.76
N VAL A 268 36.71 2.16 -23.37
CA VAL A 268 36.59 2.40 -24.82
C VAL A 268 37.94 2.60 -25.53
N ALA A 269 39.06 2.35 -24.85
CA ALA A 269 40.41 2.56 -25.36
C ALA A 269 40.74 1.71 -26.62
N HIS A 270 39.98 0.65 -26.86
CA HIS A 270 40.10 -0.22 -28.03
C HIS A 270 39.55 0.40 -29.32
N ILE A 271 38.76 1.47 -29.24
CA ILE A 271 38.18 2.16 -30.40
C ILE A 271 39.16 3.24 -30.86
N SER A 272 39.63 3.16 -32.10
CA SER A 272 40.61 4.10 -32.66
C SER A 272 39.99 5.46 -33.03
N ASP A 273 38.78 5.44 -33.59
CA ASP A 273 38.06 6.65 -34.00
C ASP A 273 37.59 7.46 -32.78
N PRO A 274 37.98 8.74 -32.63
CA PRO A 274 37.62 9.54 -31.47
C PRO A 274 36.11 9.77 -31.30
N ASP A 275 35.38 10.02 -32.39
CA ASP A 275 33.96 10.35 -32.33
C ASP A 275 33.13 9.11 -31.96
N LEU A 276 33.44 7.95 -32.55
CA LEU A 276 32.85 6.67 -32.18
C LEU A 276 33.22 6.26 -30.75
N ARG A 277 34.43 6.59 -30.29
CA ARG A 277 34.85 6.34 -28.90
C ARG A 277 33.99 7.13 -27.92
N HIS A 278 33.75 8.41 -28.20
CA HIS A 278 32.88 9.25 -27.37
C HIS A 278 31.41 8.78 -27.42
N GLN A 279 30.91 8.41 -28.60
CA GLN A 279 29.57 7.85 -28.78
C GLN A 279 29.37 6.58 -27.94
N GLU A 280 30.30 5.63 -28.02
CA GLU A 280 30.24 4.39 -27.24
C GLU A 280 30.36 4.65 -25.73
N ALA A 281 31.21 5.59 -25.30
CA ALA A 281 31.33 5.95 -23.89
C ALA A 281 30.02 6.53 -23.33
N ILE A 282 29.36 7.42 -24.10
CA ILE A 282 28.05 7.98 -23.74
C ILE A 282 27.00 6.87 -23.68
N SER A 283 26.98 5.97 -24.66
CA SER A 283 26.03 4.85 -24.69
C SER A 283 26.17 3.96 -23.45
N GLN A 284 27.40 3.53 -23.11
CA GLN A 284 27.64 2.72 -21.91
C GLN A 284 27.27 3.46 -20.62
N PHE A 285 27.55 4.76 -20.53
CA PHE A 285 27.15 5.57 -19.37
C PHE A 285 25.64 5.64 -19.20
N LEU A 286 24.89 6.01 -20.25
CA LEU A 286 23.43 6.11 -20.19
C LEU A 286 22.79 4.74 -19.88
N GLN A 287 23.37 3.66 -20.42
CA GLN A 287 22.93 2.30 -20.10
C GLN A 287 23.12 1.97 -18.61
N GLU A 288 24.25 2.33 -17.98
CA GLU A 288 24.46 2.13 -16.55
C GLU A 288 23.53 2.99 -15.68
N MET A 289 23.28 4.23 -16.10
CA MET A 289 22.30 5.11 -15.44
C MET A 289 20.91 4.47 -15.46
N ARG A 290 20.51 3.83 -16.57
CA ARG A 290 19.24 3.11 -16.70
C ARG A 290 19.22 1.79 -15.93
N ASN A 291 20.28 0.98 -16.00
CA ASN A 291 20.38 -0.30 -15.29
C ASN A 291 20.22 -0.13 -13.78
N THR A 292 20.64 1.01 -13.23
CA THR A 292 20.47 1.35 -11.81
C THR A 292 18.99 1.53 -11.40
N GLU A 293 18.09 1.87 -12.35
CA GLU A 293 16.63 1.86 -12.11
C GLU A 293 16.13 0.43 -11.82
N GLY A 294 16.61 -0.55 -12.61
CA GLY A 294 16.18 -1.95 -12.53
C GLY A 294 16.75 -2.72 -11.33
N ALA A 295 17.68 -2.13 -10.58
CA ALA A 295 18.34 -2.80 -9.46
C ALA A 295 17.49 -2.85 -8.17
N ARG A 296 16.38 -2.09 -8.09
CA ARG A 296 15.45 -2.16 -6.95
C ARG A 296 14.01 -2.20 -7.45
N ILE A 297 13.32 -3.31 -7.18
CA ILE A 297 11.88 -3.46 -7.42
C ILE A 297 11.18 -2.27 -6.74
N LYS A 298 10.40 -1.50 -7.51
CA LYS A 298 9.62 -0.39 -6.94
C LYS A 298 8.71 -0.99 -5.86
N PRO A 299 8.54 -0.36 -4.69
CA PRO A 299 7.78 -0.99 -3.60
C PRO A 299 6.39 -1.49 -4.02
N HIS A 300 5.71 -0.81 -4.94
CA HIS A 300 4.38 -1.22 -5.42
C HIS A 300 4.38 -2.42 -6.39
N ASP A 301 5.53 -2.73 -6.97
CA ASP A 301 5.74 -3.86 -7.88
C ASP A 301 6.26 -5.10 -7.14
N TRP A 302 6.35 -5.05 -5.81
CA TRP A 302 6.80 -6.16 -4.99
C TRP A 302 5.91 -7.40 -5.17
N GLN A 303 6.54 -8.57 -5.31
CA GLN A 303 5.88 -9.87 -5.37
C GLN A 303 6.72 -10.89 -4.59
N PRO A 304 6.11 -11.88 -3.94
CA PRO A 304 6.85 -12.94 -3.28
C PRO A 304 7.60 -13.79 -4.32
N THR A 305 8.84 -14.17 -3.99
CA THR A 305 9.66 -15.00 -4.86
C THR A 305 9.07 -16.41 -4.97
N SER A 306 8.90 -16.91 -6.20
CA SER A 306 8.43 -18.28 -6.42
C SER A 306 9.50 -19.30 -5.99
N LEU A 307 9.15 -20.17 -5.04
CA LEU A 307 10.01 -21.26 -4.57
C LEU A 307 9.71 -22.60 -5.27
N HIS A 308 8.80 -22.60 -6.24
CA HIS A 308 8.57 -23.75 -7.11
C HIS A 308 9.78 -23.88 -8.03
N GLY A 309 10.70 -24.79 -7.69
CA GLY A 309 11.84 -25.09 -8.55
C GLY A 309 11.39 -25.63 -9.91
N ASP A 310 12.20 -25.35 -10.94
CA ASP A 310 12.09 -25.97 -12.26
C ASP A 310 11.87 -27.49 -12.10
N TRP A 311 10.77 -27.98 -12.68
CA TRP A 311 10.37 -29.38 -12.83
C TRP A 311 11.26 -30.40 -12.09
N VAL A 312 10.96 -30.60 -10.80
CA VAL A 312 11.57 -31.68 -10.01
C VAL A 312 11.21 -33.01 -10.67
N ASN A 313 12.21 -33.80 -11.09
CA ASN A 313 11.99 -35.14 -11.62
C ASN A 313 11.15 -35.97 -10.61
N HIS A 314 10.28 -36.85 -11.09
CA HIS A 314 9.32 -37.60 -10.27
C HIS A 314 9.97 -38.33 -9.08
N GLU A 315 11.20 -38.82 -9.26
CA GLU A 315 11.99 -39.47 -8.20
C GLU A 315 12.42 -38.51 -7.08
N GLU A 316 12.85 -37.30 -7.43
CA GLU A 316 13.22 -36.28 -6.46
C GLU A 316 12.00 -35.76 -5.70
N HIS A 317 10.85 -35.62 -6.39
CA HIS A 317 9.60 -35.21 -5.76
C HIS A 317 9.13 -36.27 -4.74
N ALA A 318 9.24 -37.56 -5.06
CA ALA A 318 8.95 -38.64 -4.11
C ALA A 318 9.91 -38.64 -2.91
N ARG A 319 11.18 -38.26 -3.12
CA ARG A 319 12.20 -38.20 -2.06
C ARG A 319 11.90 -37.08 -1.05
N ILE A 320 11.38 -35.94 -1.49
CA ILE A 320 10.98 -34.80 -0.62
C ILE A 320 10.05 -35.23 0.52
N TYR A 321 9.10 -36.12 0.26
CA TYR A 321 8.11 -36.54 1.26
C TYR A 321 8.46 -37.84 1.98
N ARG A 322 9.39 -38.64 1.45
CA ARG A 322 9.81 -39.93 2.05
C ARG A 322 11.01 -39.80 2.98
N ASP A 323 11.90 -38.83 2.72
CA ASP A 323 13.14 -38.63 3.45
C ASP A 323 13.07 -37.29 4.22
N PRO A 324 12.81 -37.33 5.55
CA PRO A 324 12.66 -36.12 6.36
C PRO A 324 13.91 -35.23 6.38
N GLU A 325 15.11 -35.80 6.29
CA GLU A 325 16.35 -35.01 6.26
C GLU A 325 16.49 -34.26 4.94
N TYR A 326 16.12 -34.89 3.83
CA TYR A 326 16.13 -34.25 2.52
C TYR A 326 15.10 -33.10 2.45
N GLY A 327 13.90 -33.33 2.98
CA GLY A 327 12.88 -32.28 3.13
C GLY A 327 13.37 -31.10 3.99
N ALA A 328 14.02 -31.38 5.13
CA ALA A 328 14.60 -30.38 6.01
C ALA A 328 15.68 -29.54 5.30
N ARG A 329 16.62 -30.18 4.58
CA ARG A 329 17.67 -29.45 3.82
C ARG A 329 17.07 -28.52 2.76
N ARG A 330 15.98 -28.93 2.11
CA ARG A 330 15.28 -28.10 1.11
C ARG A 330 14.61 -26.89 1.76
N LEU A 331 13.96 -27.07 2.91
CA LEU A 331 13.38 -25.97 3.68
C LEU A 331 14.46 -24.99 4.18
N ALA A 332 15.57 -25.50 4.70
CA ALA A 332 16.70 -24.68 5.12
C ALA A 332 17.28 -23.85 3.97
N GLY A 333 17.39 -24.44 2.76
CA GLY A 333 17.85 -23.74 1.56
C GLY A 333 16.91 -22.61 1.08
N GLN A 334 15.64 -22.62 1.49
CA GLN A 334 14.67 -21.57 1.16
C GLN A 334 14.69 -20.38 2.14
N LEU A 335 15.30 -20.54 3.32
CA LEU A 335 15.20 -19.57 4.41
C LEU A 335 15.68 -18.17 4.04
N GLU A 336 16.79 -18.05 3.31
CA GLU A 336 17.33 -16.72 2.99
C GLU A 336 16.40 -15.96 2.04
N THR A 337 15.88 -16.63 1.01
CA THR A 337 14.85 -16.05 0.12
C THR A 337 13.60 -15.66 0.91
N LEU A 338 13.13 -16.51 1.83
CA LEU A 338 11.97 -16.20 2.65
C LEU A 338 12.19 -14.95 3.52
N ARG A 339 13.40 -14.81 4.10
CA ARG A 339 13.80 -13.65 4.90
C ARG A 339 13.92 -12.38 4.05
N GLU A 340 14.51 -12.48 2.86
CA GLU A 340 14.65 -11.36 1.92
C GLU A 340 13.29 -10.84 1.46
N ASP A 341 12.35 -11.73 1.15
CA ASP A 341 10.98 -11.38 0.78
C ASP A 341 10.26 -10.66 1.93
N ARG A 342 10.33 -11.17 3.17
CA ARG A 342 9.76 -10.50 4.33
C ARG A 342 10.38 -9.12 4.55
N LYS A 343 11.71 -9.00 4.49
CA LYS A 343 12.42 -7.72 4.70
C LYS A 343 12.13 -6.70 3.60
N SER A 344 11.87 -7.16 2.38
CA SER A 344 11.53 -6.31 1.24
C SER A 344 10.03 -6.00 1.15
N TYR A 345 9.19 -6.66 1.95
CA TYR A 345 7.75 -6.42 1.97
C TYR A 345 7.44 -4.94 2.26
N PRO A 346 6.70 -4.26 1.37
CA PRO A 346 6.45 -2.82 1.48
C PRO A 346 5.62 -2.38 2.68
N GLY A 347 4.93 -3.29 3.36
CA GLY A 347 4.17 -2.98 4.57
C GLY A 347 2.76 -2.45 4.34
N TRP A 348 2.05 -2.90 3.30
CA TRP A 348 0.61 -2.63 3.16
C TRP A 348 -0.12 -3.05 4.45
N VAL A 349 -1.12 -2.27 4.87
CA VAL A 349 -1.95 -2.63 6.04
C VAL A 349 -2.64 -3.99 5.86
N LEU A 350 -3.04 -4.30 4.63
CA LEU A 350 -3.46 -5.63 4.18
C LEU A 350 -2.69 -5.95 2.90
N CYS A 351 -2.11 -7.14 2.82
CA CYS A 351 -1.44 -7.62 1.60
C CYS A 351 -2.39 -7.53 0.39
N PRO A 352 -1.97 -7.04 -0.78
CA PRO A 352 -2.87 -6.99 -1.94
C PRO A 352 -3.56 -8.34 -2.21
N SER A 353 -4.87 -8.32 -2.47
CA SER A 353 -5.68 -9.54 -2.64
C SER A 353 -5.15 -10.45 -3.76
N SER A 354 -4.57 -9.86 -4.80
CA SER A 354 -3.89 -10.53 -5.91
C SER A 354 -2.61 -11.29 -5.51
N LEU A 355 -1.89 -10.82 -4.49
CA LEU A 355 -0.62 -11.40 -4.03
C LEU A 355 -0.81 -12.40 -2.88
N ARG A 356 -1.94 -12.30 -2.16
CA ARG A 356 -2.27 -13.14 -0.99
C ARG A 356 -2.07 -14.63 -1.25
N GLY A 357 -2.60 -15.14 -2.37
CA GLY A 357 -2.51 -16.55 -2.73
C GLY A 357 -1.09 -17.02 -3.03
N GLN A 358 -0.25 -16.17 -3.62
CA GLN A 358 1.16 -16.48 -3.87
C GLN A 358 1.93 -16.55 -2.56
N LEU A 359 1.68 -15.59 -1.66
CA LEU A 359 2.32 -15.53 -0.35
C LEU A 359 1.93 -16.73 0.54
N ALA A 360 0.64 -17.07 0.57
CA ALA A 360 0.12 -18.22 1.33
C ALA A 360 0.73 -19.56 0.87
N ASN A 361 0.92 -19.72 -0.44
CA ASN A 361 1.42 -20.97 -1.05
C ASN A 361 2.93 -20.99 -1.27
N GLN A 362 3.66 -19.97 -0.79
CA GLN A 362 5.09 -19.84 -1.04
C GLN A 362 5.90 -21.01 -0.47
N VAL A 363 5.54 -21.49 0.73
CA VAL A 363 6.20 -22.61 1.41
C VAL A 363 5.38 -23.89 1.23
N ASN A 364 5.32 -24.44 0.01
CA ASN A 364 4.52 -25.65 -0.26
C ASN A 364 5.31 -26.88 -0.78
N THR A 365 6.58 -26.74 -1.15
CA THR A 365 7.38 -27.83 -1.77
C THR A 365 8.76 -28.01 -1.10
N PRO A 366 8.85 -28.78 0.00
CA PRO A 366 7.75 -29.39 0.76
C PRO A 366 6.99 -28.38 1.61
N PHE A 367 5.74 -28.69 1.94
CA PHE A 367 5.09 -28.07 3.08
C PHE A 367 5.71 -28.64 4.38
N PRO A 368 5.97 -27.82 5.41
CA PRO A 368 6.52 -28.28 6.68
C PRO A 368 5.64 -29.33 7.35
N ASP A 369 6.24 -30.35 7.94
CA ASP A 369 5.56 -31.38 8.73
C ASP A 369 6.37 -31.71 9.99
N PRO A 370 5.78 -32.38 11.00
CA PRO A 370 6.49 -32.66 12.25
C PRO A 370 7.81 -33.43 12.08
N LYS A 371 7.95 -34.28 11.05
CA LYS A 371 9.15 -35.09 10.83
C LYS A 371 10.26 -34.25 10.22
N ASN A 372 9.96 -33.47 9.17
CA ASN A 372 10.98 -32.63 8.52
C ASN A 372 11.37 -31.43 9.40
N LEU A 373 10.47 -30.90 10.21
CA LEU A 373 10.79 -29.87 11.20
C LEU A 373 11.71 -30.41 12.31
N ALA A 374 11.50 -31.65 12.77
CA ALA A 374 12.38 -32.27 13.76
C ALA A 374 13.79 -32.53 13.23
N ALA A 375 13.95 -32.69 11.91
CA ALA A 375 15.24 -32.89 11.25
C ALA A 375 16.00 -31.58 10.94
N LEU A 376 15.37 -30.41 11.11
CA LEU A 376 16.04 -29.11 10.98
C LEU A 376 16.94 -28.82 12.19
N ALA A 377 18.01 -28.05 11.96
CA ALA A 377 18.78 -27.46 13.04
C ALA A 377 17.86 -26.55 13.89
N PRO A 378 18.06 -26.46 15.23
CA PRO A 378 17.17 -25.69 16.11
C PRO A 378 16.95 -24.23 15.66
N ASP A 379 18.00 -23.55 15.22
CA ASP A 379 17.95 -22.15 14.79
C ASP A 379 17.25 -21.98 13.42
N ASP A 380 17.48 -22.90 12.49
CA ASP A 380 16.79 -22.92 11.19
C ASP A 380 15.32 -23.24 11.37
N ARG A 381 14.98 -24.14 12.30
CA ARG A 381 13.60 -24.46 12.67
C ARG A 381 12.88 -23.24 13.24
N ALA A 382 13.50 -22.53 14.18
CA ALA A 382 12.92 -21.30 14.74
C ALA A 382 12.75 -20.22 13.67
N SER A 383 13.76 -20.03 12.81
CA SER A 383 13.70 -19.11 11.67
C SER A 383 12.56 -19.46 10.72
N LEU A 384 12.43 -20.72 10.33
CA LEU A 384 11.40 -21.17 9.40
C LEU A 384 10.00 -20.95 9.98
N LEU A 385 9.79 -21.33 11.24
CA LEU A 385 8.52 -21.17 11.92
C LEU A 385 8.13 -19.69 12.04
N TYR A 386 9.07 -18.81 12.33
CA TYR A 386 8.82 -17.37 12.30
C TYR A 386 8.41 -16.88 10.89
N GLU A 387 9.13 -17.31 9.85
CA GLU A 387 8.82 -16.95 8.46
C GLU A 387 7.43 -17.47 8.01
N ILE A 388 7.00 -18.64 8.49
CA ILE A 388 5.66 -19.19 8.29
C ILE A 388 4.61 -18.35 9.04
N ALA A 389 4.84 -18.04 10.31
CA ALA A 389 3.91 -17.24 11.12
C ALA A 389 3.63 -15.86 10.50
N TRP A 390 4.68 -15.22 9.98
CA TRP A 390 4.56 -13.94 9.27
C TRP A 390 3.68 -14.07 8.01
N ARG A 391 3.87 -15.13 7.20
CA ARG A 391 3.08 -15.40 5.99
C ARG A 391 1.62 -15.68 6.30
N HIS A 392 1.35 -16.52 7.30
CA HIS A 392 -0.01 -16.81 7.74
C HIS A 392 -0.73 -15.55 8.22
N SER A 393 -0.05 -14.71 9.01
CA SER A 393 -0.61 -13.45 9.51
C SER A 393 -0.87 -12.45 8.37
N THR A 394 0.07 -12.32 7.43
CA THR A 394 -0.01 -11.36 6.33
C THR A 394 -0.99 -11.78 5.24
N ALA A 395 -1.15 -13.09 5.01
CA ALA A 395 -2.07 -13.65 4.02
C ALA A 395 -3.46 -14.00 4.58
N LEU A 396 -3.68 -13.79 5.89
CA LEU A 396 -4.93 -14.15 6.59
C LEU A 396 -5.27 -15.64 6.52
N GLU A 397 -4.26 -16.49 6.74
CA GLU A 397 -4.41 -17.95 6.66
C GLU A 397 -4.55 -18.59 8.04
N TYR A 398 -5.38 -19.63 8.12
CA TYR A 398 -5.58 -20.42 9.35
C TYR A 398 -4.29 -21.13 9.77
N ILE A 399 -3.92 -21.04 11.05
CA ILE A 399 -2.80 -21.80 11.60
C ILE A 399 -3.35 -23.09 12.21
N ARG A 400 -3.00 -24.23 11.59
CA ARG A 400 -3.43 -25.56 12.02
C ARG A 400 -2.92 -25.90 13.43
N PRO A 401 -3.65 -26.71 14.23
CA PRO A 401 -3.30 -27.00 15.62
C PRO A 401 -1.85 -27.46 15.83
N TRP A 402 -1.38 -28.45 15.05
CA TRP A 402 -0.02 -28.96 15.19
C TRP A 402 1.06 -27.89 14.92
N LEU A 403 0.79 -26.96 13.99
CA LEU A 403 1.70 -25.89 13.64
C LEU A 403 1.66 -24.80 14.72
N ALA A 404 0.48 -24.54 15.28
CA ALA A 404 0.33 -23.66 16.42
C ALA A 404 1.15 -24.14 17.62
N ASP A 405 1.20 -25.45 17.87
CA ASP A 405 2.01 -26.06 18.94
C ASP A 405 3.51 -25.86 18.70
N ALA A 406 4.00 -26.16 17.50
CA ALA A 406 5.40 -25.92 17.13
C ALA A 406 5.79 -24.43 17.25
N LEU A 407 4.91 -23.52 16.85
CA LEU A 407 5.11 -22.08 17.00
C LEU A 407 5.14 -21.65 18.46
N PHE A 408 4.26 -22.23 19.28
CA PHE A 408 4.16 -21.89 20.70
C PHE A 408 5.41 -22.33 21.47
N GLU A 409 5.96 -23.50 21.15
CA GLU A 409 7.25 -23.96 21.71
C GLU A 409 8.38 -22.97 21.42
N VAL A 410 8.43 -22.40 20.21
CA VAL A 410 9.44 -21.40 19.84
C VAL A 410 9.21 -20.06 20.56
N ALA A 411 7.95 -19.65 20.71
CA ALA A 411 7.59 -18.41 21.40
C ALA A 411 7.88 -18.44 22.91
N GLN A 412 7.88 -19.62 23.54
CA GLN A 412 8.14 -19.81 24.97
C GLN A 412 9.64 -19.93 25.33
N GLN A 413 10.54 -20.05 24.35
CA GLN A 413 11.95 -20.31 24.64
C GLN A 413 12.63 -19.12 25.35
N ASP A 414 12.96 -19.32 26.63
CA ASP A 414 13.76 -18.40 27.43
C ASP A 414 15.27 -18.43 27.10
N GLN A 415 15.71 -19.42 26.33
CA GLN A 415 17.10 -19.55 25.87
C GLN A 415 17.30 -18.84 24.52
N PRO A 416 18.53 -18.37 24.21
CA PRO A 416 18.85 -17.85 22.89
C PRO A 416 18.53 -18.88 21.81
N CYS A 417 17.61 -18.55 20.92
CA CYS A 417 17.29 -19.32 19.73
C CYS A 417 17.57 -18.49 18.48
N GLY A 418 17.54 -19.09 17.30
CA GLY A 418 17.82 -18.42 16.02
C GLY A 418 16.92 -17.24 15.63
N ILE A 419 16.04 -16.77 16.53
CA ILE A 419 15.17 -15.60 16.34
C ILE A 419 15.26 -14.64 17.53
N SER A 420 15.00 -13.36 17.27
CA SER A 420 15.00 -12.30 18.30
C SER A 420 13.74 -12.34 19.19
N GLU A 421 13.81 -11.68 20.35
CA GLU A 421 12.69 -11.49 21.27
C GLU A 421 11.50 -10.79 20.61
N ARG A 422 11.78 -9.86 19.69
CA ARG A 422 10.74 -9.24 18.85
C ARG A 422 10.02 -10.28 17.99
N GLN A 423 10.77 -11.17 17.35
CA GLN A 423 10.21 -12.22 16.50
C GLN A 423 9.41 -13.24 17.30
N GLN A 424 9.87 -13.59 18.52
CA GLN A 424 9.09 -14.40 19.45
C GLN A 424 7.77 -13.73 19.84
N ALA A 425 7.79 -12.43 20.13
CA ALA A 425 6.57 -11.66 20.42
C ALA A 425 5.62 -11.59 19.22
N GLU A 426 6.15 -11.43 18.00
CA GLU A 426 5.35 -11.45 16.75
C GLU A 426 4.70 -12.83 16.51
N ILE A 427 5.38 -13.94 16.82
CA ILE A 427 4.77 -15.28 16.81
C ILE A 427 3.66 -15.37 17.86
N ALA A 428 3.91 -14.91 19.09
CA ALA A 428 2.91 -14.93 20.16
C ALA A 428 1.66 -14.13 19.76
N LEU A 429 1.82 -12.98 19.10
CA LEU A 429 0.72 -12.18 18.58
C LEU A 429 -0.05 -12.91 17.46
N ALA A 430 0.65 -13.55 16.52
CA ALA A 430 0.04 -14.35 15.46
C ALA A 430 -0.80 -15.49 16.06
N LEU A 431 -0.26 -16.20 17.06
CA LEU A 431 -0.95 -17.27 17.77
C LEU A 431 -2.14 -16.74 18.58
N LEU A 432 -2.00 -15.62 19.28
CA LEU A 432 -3.09 -15.01 20.05
C LEU A 432 -4.28 -14.73 19.13
N ASN A 433 -4.04 -14.10 17.97
CA ASN A 433 -5.06 -13.88 16.97
C ASN A 433 -5.67 -15.18 16.43
N ASN A 434 -4.88 -16.25 16.31
CA ASN A 434 -5.37 -17.57 15.88
C ASN A 434 -6.26 -18.25 16.94
N THR A 435 -6.09 -17.94 18.23
CA THR A 435 -6.88 -18.59 19.30
C THR A 435 -8.38 -18.33 19.19
N ARG A 436 -8.81 -17.22 18.57
CA ARG A 436 -10.22 -16.90 18.30
C ARG A 436 -10.91 -17.91 17.38
N TRP A 437 -10.14 -18.70 16.63
CA TRP A 437 -10.61 -19.69 15.67
C TRP A 437 -10.39 -21.13 16.11
N LEU A 438 -9.91 -21.34 17.34
CA LEU A 438 -9.84 -22.67 17.92
C LEU A 438 -11.24 -23.05 18.39
N LEU A 439 -11.71 -24.22 17.99
CA LEU A 439 -13.06 -24.71 18.23
C LEU A 439 -13.00 -25.82 19.29
N PRO A 440 -13.24 -25.52 20.58
CA PRO A 440 -13.17 -26.52 21.64
C PRO A 440 -14.47 -27.32 21.73
N ASP A 441 -14.38 -28.64 21.60
CA ASP A 441 -15.56 -29.53 21.65
C ASP A 441 -16.11 -29.69 23.08
N ASP A 442 -15.26 -29.52 24.10
CA ASP A 442 -15.56 -29.79 25.51
C ASP A 442 -14.96 -28.73 26.45
N GLU A 443 -15.33 -28.79 27.73
CA GLU A 443 -14.84 -27.83 28.75
C GLU A 443 -13.33 -27.97 29.03
N GLY A 444 -12.76 -29.17 28.88
CA GLY A 444 -11.33 -29.38 29.06
C GLY A 444 -10.52 -28.74 27.95
N GLN A 445 -10.98 -28.85 26.70
CA GLN A 445 -10.39 -28.15 25.56
C GLN A 445 -10.53 -26.63 25.69
N GLN A 446 -11.68 -26.14 26.14
CA GLN A 446 -11.86 -24.71 26.44
C GLN A 446 -10.84 -24.22 27.47
N GLN A 447 -10.66 -24.98 28.57
CA GLN A 447 -9.68 -24.64 29.60
C GLN A 447 -8.24 -24.62 29.07
N ALA A 448 -7.89 -25.54 28.16
CA ALA A 448 -6.59 -25.55 27.50
C ALA A 448 -6.38 -24.33 26.59
N VAL A 449 -7.41 -23.93 25.83
CA VAL A 449 -7.40 -22.69 25.03
C VAL A 449 -7.22 -21.47 25.95
N ASP A 450 -7.96 -21.38 27.03
CA ASP A 450 -7.86 -20.27 27.99
C ASP A 450 -6.47 -20.18 28.60
N GLN A 451 -5.89 -21.31 29.04
CA GLN A 451 -4.51 -21.37 29.54
C GLN A 451 -3.50 -20.89 28.49
N ARG A 452 -3.69 -21.30 27.23
CA ARG A 452 -2.84 -20.88 26.11
C ARG A 452 -2.95 -19.38 25.85
N VAL A 453 -4.15 -18.80 25.88
CA VAL A 453 -4.37 -17.35 25.76
C VAL A 453 -3.64 -16.61 26.88
N HIS A 454 -3.75 -17.06 28.13
CA HIS A 454 -3.05 -16.45 29.25
C HIS A 454 -1.53 -16.50 29.08
N ALA A 455 -0.98 -17.65 28.65
CA ALA A 455 0.45 -17.79 28.38
C ALA A 455 0.93 -16.87 27.26
N LEU A 456 0.18 -16.77 26.15
CA LEU A 456 0.51 -15.89 25.03
C LEU A 456 0.50 -14.42 25.43
N ILE A 457 -0.50 -13.99 26.21
CA ILE A 457 -0.56 -12.62 26.75
C ILE A 457 0.64 -12.35 27.66
N ALA A 458 1.01 -13.29 28.54
CA ALA A 458 2.18 -13.13 29.41
C ALA A 458 3.48 -12.98 28.61
N ILE A 459 3.63 -13.71 27.48
CA ILE A 459 4.77 -13.54 26.57
C ILE A 459 4.77 -12.13 25.96
N LEU A 460 3.62 -11.65 25.47
CA LEU A 460 3.51 -10.30 24.90
C LEU A 460 3.82 -9.19 25.93
N GLU A 461 3.33 -9.33 27.15
CA GLU A 461 3.60 -8.40 28.25
C GLU A 461 5.10 -8.39 28.62
N LYS A 462 5.71 -9.58 28.71
CA LYS A 462 7.15 -9.75 28.97
C LYS A 462 8.02 -9.09 27.89
N HIS A 463 7.63 -9.20 26.62
CA HIS A 463 8.37 -8.66 25.48
C HIS A 463 7.84 -7.29 24.98
N SER A 464 7.05 -6.59 25.80
CA SER A 464 6.40 -5.33 25.44
C SER A 464 7.36 -4.22 24.98
N LEU A 465 8.60 -4.22 25.45
CA LEU A 465 9.65 -3.28 25.01
C LEU A 465 10.00 -3.45 23.52
N TYR A 466 9.90 -4.67 22.99
CA TYR A 466 10.34 -5.02 21.62
C TYR A 466 9.21 -4.93 20.58
N LEU A 467 7.96 -4.91 21.05
CA LEU A 467 6.76 -4.83 20.23
C LEU A 467 5.92 -3.61 20.65
N PRO A 468 6.12 -2.46 19.98
CA PRO A 468 5.24 -1.30 20.15
C PRO A 468 3.78 -1.69 19.96
N ASP A 469 2.88 -1.06 20.70
CA ASP A 469 1.43 -1.34 20.70
C ASP A 469 1.00 -2.75 21.16
N SER A 470 1.90 -3.56 21.74
CA SER A 470 1.56 -4.88 22.31
C SER A 470 0.39 -4.83 23.31
N ALA A 471 0.37 -3.82 24.18
CA ALA A 471 -0.75 -3.60 25.12
C ALA A 471 -2.07 -3.30 24.40
N ALA A 472 -2.02 -2.54 23.29
CA ALA A 472 -3.19 -2.24 22.46
C ALA A 472 -3.71 -3.51 21.77
N GLU A 473 -2.82 -4.37 21.25
CA GLU A 473 -3.18 -5.67 20.67
C GLU A 473 -3.86 -6.58 21.69
N VAL A 474 -3.34 -6.69 22.92
CA VAL A 474 -3.97 -7.49 23.98
C VAL A 474 -5.35 -6.94 24.37
N ALA A 475 -5.47 -5.63 24.56
CA ALA A 475 -6.75 -4.99 24.86
C ALA A 475 -7.76 -5.20 23.73
N TYR A 476 -7.31 -5.07 22.48
CA TYR A 476 -8.15 -5.26 21.31
C TYR A 476 -8.59 -6.71 21.13
N HIS A 477 -7.69 -7.68 21.33
CA HIS A 477 -8.04 -9.10 21.32
C HIS A 477 -9.14 -9.41 22.35
N ARG A 478 -8.97 -8.96 23.61
CA ARG A 478 -9.99 -9.14 24.66
C ARG A 478 -11.33 -8.51 24.27
N ALA A 479 -11.30 -7.31 23.69
CA ALA A 479 -12.52 -6.63 23.24
C ALA A 479 -13.21 -7.39 22.10
N LEU A 480 -12.46 -7.93 21.13
CA LEU A 480 -12.99 -8.77 20.06
C LEU A 480 -13.63 -10.04 20.61
N SER A 481 -13.01 -10.70 21.60
CA SER A 481 -13.59 -11.88 22.27
C SER A 481 -14.88 -11.53 23.02
N ALA A 482 -14.91 -10.43 23.77
CA ALA A 482 -16.14 -9.98 24.45
C ALA A 482 -17.28 -9.71 23.45
N ARG A 483 -16.96 -9.07 22.32
CA ARG A 483 -17.89 -8.84 21.22
C ARG A 483 -18.46 -10.14 20.62
N GLU A 484 -17.62 -11.15 20.42
CA GLU A 484 -18.05 -12.48 19.92
C GLU A 484 -18.94 -13.22 20.93
N GLN A 485 -18.69 -12.99 22.22
CA GLN A 485 -19.49 -13.52 23.31
C GLN A 485 -20.77 -12.70 23.58
N LEU A 486 -21.03 -11.63 22.82
CA LEU A 486 -22.12 -10.67 23.06
C LEU A 486 -22.07 -10.05 24.47
N ASP A 487 -20.89 -10.01 25.09
CA ASP A 487 -20.63 -9.35 26.37
C ASP A 487 -20.40 -7.85 26.14
N TYR A 488 -21.50 -7.11 26.03
CA TYR A 488 -21.47 -5.67 25.77
C TYR A 488 -20.98 -4.86 26.99
N ASP A 489 -21.21 -5.33 28.23
CA ASP A 489 -20.69 -4.69 29.43
C ASP A 489 -19.15 -4.78 29.47
N GLY A 490 -18.60 -5.98 29.27
CA GLY A 490 -17.15 -6.18 29.18
C GLY A 490 -16.53 -5.44 28.00
N LEU A 491 -17.20 -5.46 26.83
CA LEU A 491 -16.75 -4.72 25.65
C LEU A 491 -16.65 -3.21 25.90
N ALA A 492 -17.63 -2.61 26.58
CA ALA A 492 -17.64 -1.18 26.90
C ALA A 492 -16.45 -0.77 27.77
N GLU A 493 -16.04 -1.62 28.73
CA GLU A 493 -14.87 -1.38 29.56
C GLU A 493 -13.55 -1.58 28.79
N LEU A 494 -13.46 -2.65 28.01
CA LEU A 494 -12.24 -3.04 27.30
C LEU A 494 -11.88 -2.08 26.17
N VAL A 495 -12.87 -1.51 25.48
CA VAL A 495 -12.68 -0.53 24.41
C VAL A 495 -11.90 0.70 24.87
N GLU A 496 -12.07 1.12 26.12
CA GLU A 496 -11.36 2.28 26.65
C GLU A 496 -9.86 2.04 26.86
N LYS A 497 -9.45 0.77 27.00
CA LYS A 497 -8.06 0.35 27.18
C LYS A 497 -7.28 0.28 25.85
N ILE A 498 -7.96 0.39 24.70
CA ILE A 498 -7.32 0.35 23.38
C ILE A 498 -6.69 1.72 23.09
N SER A 499 -5.37 1.78 23.18
CA SER A 499 -4.58 2.97 22.87
C SER A 499 -3.21 2.55 22.32
N GLY A 500 -2.88 3.01 21.13
CA GLY A 500 -1.60 2.71 20.47
C GLY A 500 -1.13 3.87 19.60
N GLU A 501 0.14 3.80 19.19
CA GLU A 501 0.83 4.81 18.41
C GLU A 501 0.37 4.83 16.94
N ASP A 502 0.14 3.66 16.32
CA ASP A 502 -0.35 3.59 14.94
C ASP A 502 -1.76 4.21 14.82
N PRO A 503 -2.00 5.18 13.92
CA PRO A 503 -3.32 5.74 13.67
C PRO A 503 -4.42 4.70 13.38
N VAL A 504 -4.08 3.49 12.89
CA VAL A 504 -5.02 2.40 12.64
C VAL A 504 -5.80 1.99 13.90
N TRP A 505 -5.23 2.17 15.09
CA TRP A 505 -5.90 1.89 16.37
C TRP A 505 -7.17 2.70 16.57
N LYS A 506 -7.22 3.91 16.02
CA LYS A 506 -8.41 4.76 16.06
C LYS A 506 -9.54 4.17 15.20
N LEU A 507 -9.20 3.57 14.04
CA LEU A 507 -10.17 2.88 13.19
C LEU A 507 -10.71 1.62 13.90
N ARG A 508 -9.82 0.81 14.48
CA ARG A 508 -10.16 -0.41 15.22
C ARG A 508 -11.06 -0.11 16.44
N LYS A 509 -10.70 0.91 17.23
CA LYS A 509 -11.51 1.38 18.37
C LYS A 509 -12.87 1.92 17.90
N ALA A 510 -12.91 2.69 16.82
CA ALA A 510 -14.14 3.23 16.26
C ALA A 510 -15.10 2.11 15.80
N ALA A 511 -14.61 1.04 15.18
CA ALA A 511 -15.43 -0.11 14.81
C ALA A 511 -16.13 -0.75 16.03
N LEU A 512 -15.40 -0.94 17.14
CA LEU A 512 -15.99 -1.49 18.36
C LEU A 512 -16.96 -0.53 19.04
N LEU A 513 -16.70 0.78 18.97
CA LEU A 513 -17.64 1.80 19.43
C LEU A 513 -18.94 1.80 18.61
N MET A 514 -18.87 1.52 17.30
CA MET A 514 -20.06 1.30 16.47
C MET A 514 -20.83 0.07 16.94
N ASP A 515 -20.15 -1.04 17.28
CA ASP A 515 -20.80 -2.22 17.85
C ASP A 515 -21.48 -1.92 19.21
N LEU A 516 -21.02 -0.90 19.96
CA LEU A 516 -21.60 -0.43 21.23
C LEU A 516 -22.69 0.66 21.06
N GLY A 517 -23.00 1.10 19.83
CA GLY A 517 -23.95 2.19 19.57
C GLY A 517 -23.42 3.60 19.87
N ARG A 518 -22.09 3.76 20.02
CA ARG A 518 -21.40 5.05 20.29
C ARG A 518 -20.92 5.70 18.98
N ALA A 519 -21.84 5.88 18.03
CA ALA A 519 -21.52 6.29 16.66
C ALA A 519 -20.83 7.67 16.55
N GLU A 520 -21.23 8.65 17.37
CA GLU A 520 -20.61 9.98 17.35
C GLU A 520 -19.13 9.97 17.77
N GLU A 521 -18.77 9.10 18.71
CA GLU A 521 -17.38 8.94 19.14
C GLU A 521 -16.55 8.21 18.09
N ALA A 522 -17.14 7.19 17.46
CA ALA A 522 -16.53 6.50 16.34
C ALA A 522 -16.26 7.44 15.15
N ALA A 523 -17.22 8.32 14.80
CA ALA A 523 -17.07 9.31 13.73
C ALA A 523 -15.90 10.28 13.99
N LYS A 524 -15.75 10.76 15.24
CA LYS A 524 -14.61 11.62 15.64
C LYS A 524 -13.28 10.88 15.49
N LEU A 525 -13.22 9.60 15.84
CA LEU A 525 -12.02 8.79 15.70
C LEU A 525 -11.66 8.53 14.22
N PHE A 526 -12.64 8.28 13.35
CA PHE A 526 -12.39 8.17 11.90
C PHE A 526 -11.79 9.46 11.33
N ALA A 527 -12.37 10.61 11.66
CA ALA A 527 -11.84 11.91 11.22
C ALA A 527 -10.42 12.18 11.75
N LEU A 528 -10.15 11.84 13.01
CA LEU A 528 -8.83 11.99 13.61
C LEU A 528 -7.80 11.06 12.96
N ALA A 529 -8.17 9.80 12.70
CA ALA A 529 -7.31 8.85 12.01
C ALA A 529 -6.95 9.33 10.59
N TYR A 530 -7.96 9.74 9.82
CA TYR A 530 -7.78 10.31 8.48
C TYR A 530 -6.88 11.55 8.51
N GLY A 531 -7.12 12.49 9.44
CA GLY A 531 -6.30 13.68 9.60
C GLY A 531 -4.82 13.37 9.88
N ASN A 532 -4.54 12.46 10.81
CA ASN A 532 -3.19 12.01 11.13
C ASN A 532 -2.49 11.34 9.93
N LEU A 533 -3.20 10.43 9.25
CA LEU A 533 -2.65 9.70 8.10
C LEU A 533 -2.41 10.62 6.90
N ARG A 534 -3.27 11.62 6.69
CA ARG A 534 -3.09 12.62 5.64
C ARG A 534 -1.86 13.48 5.91
N GLU A 535 -1.62 13.87 7.16
CA GLU A 535 -0.42 14.62 7.54
C GLU A 535 0.85 13.75 7.40
N ASN A 536 0.80 12.49 7.82
CA ASN A 536 1.90 11.55 7.62
C ASN A 536 2.20 11.35 6.12
N HIS A 537 1.17 11.24 5.27
CA HIS A 537 1.34 11.13 3.82
C HIS A 537 1.94 12.40 3.19
N ARG A 538 1.64 13.59 3.73
CA ARG A 538 2.28 14.83 3.27
C ARG A 538 3.78 14.83 3.53
N ARG A 539 4.22 14.22 4.63
CA ARG A 539 5.62 14.09 5.04
C ARG A 539 6.36 13.00 4.26
N ASP A 540 5.69 11.90 3.98
CA ASP A 540 6.20 10.81 3.14
C ASP A 540 5.15 10.34 2.13
N ARG A 541 5.23 10.91 0.92
CA ARG A 541 4.28 10.64 -0.17
C ARG A 541 4.52 9.29 -0.85
N GLN A 542 5.66 8.65 -0.60
CA GLN A 542 6.04 7.40 -1.26
C GLN A 542 5.86 6.16 -0.38
N SER A 543 5.43 6.35 0.86
CA SER A 543 5.16 5.25 1.80
C SER A 543 3.83 4.55 1.52
N ILE A 544 3.94 3.28 1.10
CA ILE A 544 2.83 2.33 0.95
C ILE A 544 2.10 2.06 2.28
N PRO A 545 2.78 1.88 3.43
CA PRO A 545 2.11 1.68 4.72
C PRO A 545 1.18 2.83 5.09
N ILE A 546 1.58 4.07 4.79
CA ILE A 546 0.77 5.27 5.07
C ILE A 546 -0.37 5.39 4.07
N MET A 547 -0.09 5.23 2.77
CA MET A 547 -1.10 5.30 1.70
C MET A 547 -2.22 4.27 1.91
N SER A 548 -1.87 3.03 2.20
CA SER A 548 -2.85 1.94 2.39
C SER A 548 -3.76 2.21 3.59
N ARG A 549 -3.22 2.66 4.73
CA ARG A 549 -4.01 3.07 5.90
C ARG A 549 -4.88 4.30 5.61
N LEU A 550 -4.32 5.30 4.90
CA LEU A 550 -5.03 6.53 4.55
C LEU A 550 -6.29 6.22 3.73
N LEU A 551 -6.21 5.31 2.77
CA LEU A 551 -7.37 4.95 1.97
C LEU A 551 -8.44 4.18 2.74
N TRP A 552 -8.08 3.27 3.65
CA TRP A 552 -9.06 2.65 4.54
C TRP A 552 -9.72 3.67 5.47
N ALA A 553 -8.95 4.62 6.02
CA ALA A 553 -9.48 5.69 6.84
C ALA A 553 -10.43 6.62 6.06
N HIS A 554 -10.06 6.97 4.81
CA HIS A 554 -10.90 7.75 3.91
C HIS A 554 -12.20 7.02 3.58
N TRP A 555 -12.12 5.74 3.22
CA TRP A 555 -13.30 4.92 2.90
C TRP A 555 -14.27 4.81 4.08
N LEU A 556 -13.78 4.55 5.30
CA LEU A 556 -14.62 4.50 6.50
C LEU A 556 -15.23 5.87 6.86
N MET A 557 -14.47 6.95 6.71
CA MET A 557 -14.96 8.30 6.94
C MET A 557 -16.05 8.70 5.94
N GLU A 558 -15.87 8.38 4.66
CA GLU A 558 -16.87 8.65 3.63
C GLU A 558 -18.14 7.80 3.81
N ALA A 559 -18.00 6.54 4.25
CA ALA A 559 -19.13 5.68 4.60
C ALA A 559 -19.97 6.28 5.75
N GLU A 560 -19.31 6.79 6.80
CA GLU A 560 -19.96 7.46 7.92
C GLU A 560 -20.66 8.76 7.48
N ARG A 561 -19.99 9.64 6.73
CA ARG A 561 -20.56 10.90 6.24
C ARG A 561 -21.76 10.69 5.31
N SER A 562 -21.68 9.67 4.45
CA SER A 562 -22.77 9.28 3.56
C SER A 562 -24.02 8.86 4.34
N SER A 563 -23.83 8.24 5.51
CA SER A 563 -24.91 7.83 6.40
C SER A 563 -25.52 8.99 7.21
N SER A 564 -24.87 10.16 7.32
CA SER A 564 -25.25 11.26 8.24
C SER A 564 -25.81 12.53 7.57
N TRP A 565 -26.22 12.48 6.29
CA TRP A 565 -26.66 13.61 5.43
C TRP A 565 -25.58 14.68 5.13
N GLN A 566 -24.33 14.52 5.59
CA GLN A 566 -23.24 15.43 5.26
C GLN A 566 -22.71 15.14 3.84
N ARG A 567 -23.30 15.79 2.82
CA ARG A 567 -23.02 15.54 1.39
C ARG A 567 -21.70 16.12 0.84
N ARG A 568 -20.80 16.64 1.67
CA ARG A 568 -19.49 17.11 1.19
C ARG A 568 -18.48 15.97 1.27
N SER A 569 -18.32 15.26 0.16
CA SER A 569 -17.23 14.30 -0.02
C SER A 569 -15.90 15.03 0.03
N GLU A 570 -14.93 14.44 0.72
CA GLU A 570 -13.57 14.97 0.75
C GLU A 570 -12.75 14.38 -0.38
N GLU A 571 -12.43 15.22 -1.36
CA GLU A 571 -11.62 14.83 -2.51
C GLU A 571 -10.23 14.37 -2.04
N LEU A 572 -9.79 13.24 -2.61
CA LEU A 572 -8.44 12.77 -2.39
C LEU A 572 -7.44 13.76 -3.04
N PRO A 573 -6.26 13.96 -2.45
CA PRO A 573 -5.22 14.74 -3.12
C PRO A 573 -4.91 14.18 -4.51
N PRO A 574 -4.67 15.01 -5.56
CA PRO A 574 -4.49 14.52 -6.93
C PRO A 574 -3.39 13.45 -7.10
N PHE A 575 -2.32 13.54 -6.30
CA PHE A 575 -1.26 12.54 -6.27
C PHE A 575 -1.74 11.17 -5.78
N VAL A 576 -2.56 11.15 -4.72
CA VAL A 576 -3.14 9.92 -4.17
C VAL A 576 -4.06 9.33 -5.22
N GLU A 577 -5.00 10.12 -5.73
CA GLU A 577 -5.99 9.72 -6.73
C GLU A 577 -5.35 9.10 -7.98
N SER A 578 -4.23 9.66 -8.44
CA SER A 578 -3.51 9.17 -9.63
C SER A 578 -2.75 7.86 -9.40
N ASN A 579 -2.39 7.51 -8.17
CA ASN A 579 -1.42 6.43 -7.89
C ASN A 579 -1.98 5.27 -7.05
N TYR A 580 -3.06 5.44 -6.29
CA TYR A 580 -3.45 4.45 -5.28
C TYR A 580 -3.76 3.06 -5.86
N ARG A 581 -4.36 3.00 -7.05
CA ARG A 581 -4.62 1.73 -7.77
C ARG A 581 -3.33 1.08 -8.25
N LYS A 582 -2.42 1.88 -8.84
CA LYS A 582 -1.10 1.42 -9.25
C LYS A 582 -0.31 0.85 -8.06
N TRP A 583 -0.50 1.43 -6.88
CA TRP A 583 0.16 1.00 -5.64
C TRP A 583 -0.59 -0.09 -4.87
N GLN A 584 -1.63 -0.67 -5.47
CA GLN A 584 -2.42 -1.75 -4.87
C GLN A 584 -2.97 -1.40 -3.48
N CYS A 585 -3.31 -0.13 -3.25
CA CYS A 585 -3.82 0.38 -1.98
C CYS A 585 -5.35 0.57 -1.95
N ASP A 586 -6.05 0.22 -3.04
CA ASP A 586 -7.50 0.43 -3.20
C ASP A 586 -8.33 -0.51 -2.29
N PRO A 587 -9.12 0.02 -1.34
CA PRO A 587 -10.01 -0.77 -0.50
C PRO A 587 -10.98 -1.67 -1.28
N TRP A 588 -11.45 -1.22 -2.45
CA TRP A 588 -12.42 -1.96 -3.25
C TRP A 588 -11.87 -3.29 -3.77
N SER A 589 -10.57 -3.36 -4.06
CA SER A 589 -9.93 -4.61 -4.51
C SER A 589 -10.07 -5.77 -3.50
N TRP A 590 -10.21 -5.44 -2.22
CA TRP A 590 -10.42 -6.40 -1.14
C TRP A 590 -11.90 -6.75 -0.98
N LEU A 591 -12.79 -5.77 -1.10
CA LEU A 591 -14.24 -6.01 -1.05
C LEU A 591 -14.71 -6.87 -2.22
N ASP A 592 -14.23 -6.58 -3.43
CA ASP A 592 -14.51 -7.37 -4.64
C ASP A 592 -13.98 -8.80 -4.51
N SER A 593 -12.79 -8.98 -3.93
CA SER A 593 -12.22 -10.31 -3.67
C SER A 593 -13.03 -11.10 -2.66
N LEU A 594 -13.57 -10.44 -1.63
CA LEU A 594 -14.45 -11.09 -0.65
C LEU A 594 -15.80 -11.45 -1.28
N ASP A 595 -16.38 -10.58 -2.11
CA ASP A 595 -17.62 -10.85 -2.83
C ASP A 595 -17.48 -12.07 -3.75
N ALA A 596 -16.38 -12.14 -4.51
CA ALA A 596 -16.09 -13.29 -5.35
C ALA A 596 -15.94 -14.58 -4.54
N ALA A 597 -15.35 -14.52 -3.34
CA ALA A 597 -15.21 -15.67 -2.45
C ALA A 597 -16.57 -16.13 -1.88
N VAL A 598 -17.40 -15.19 -1.42
CA VAL A 598 -18.74 -15.46 -0.88
C VAL A 598 -19.67 -16.03 -1.96
N GLU A 599 -19.61 -15.50 -3.19
CA GLU A 599 -20.42 -16.02 -4.30
C GLU A 599 -19.98 -17.45 -4.68
N LYS A 600 -18.67 -17.70 -4.73
CA LYS A 600 -18.13 -19.05 -4.96
C LYS A 600 -18.58 -20.04 -3.89
N ARG A 601 -18.60 -19.64 -2.61
CA ARG A 601 -19.17 -20.44 -1.51
C ARG A 601 -20.64 -20.75 -1.79
N ARG A 602 -21.46 -19.74 -2.10
CA ARG A 602 -22.89 -19.90 -2.37
C ARG A 602 -23.13 -20.91 -3.49
N GLU A 603 -22.40 -20.80 -4.60
CA GLU A 603 -22.49 -21.75 -5.71
C GLU A 603 -22.14 -23.18 -5.28
N GLN A 604 -21.06 -23.34 -4.50
CA GLN A 604 -20.64 -24.65 -3.98
C GLN A 604 -21.68 -25.25 -3.04
N TYR A 605 -22.25 -24.44 -2.14
CA TYR A 605 -23.29 -24.86 -1.22
C TYR A 605 -24.56 -25.33 -1.95
N ILE A 606 -25.00 -24.60 -2.97
CA ILE A 606 -26.18 -24.98 -3.79
C ILE A 606 -25.91 -26.31 -4.52
N LYS A 607 -24.71 -26.47 -5.10
CA LYS A 607 -24.30 -27.73 -5.75
C LYS A 607 -24.30 -28.91 -4.78
N ARG A 608 -23.79 -28.72 -3.55
CA ARG A 608 -23.82 -29.77 -2.49
C ARG A 608 -25.25 -30.17 -2.11
N ARG A 609 -26.20 -29.22 -2.07
CA ARG A 609 -27.61 -29.50 -1.77
C ARG A 609 -28.37 -30.19 -2.91
N ASN A 610 -28.00 -29.92 -4.15
CA ASN A 610 -28.62 -30.48 -5.35
C ASN A 610 -27.56 -31.15 -6.25
N PRO A 611 -27.03 -32.32 -5.85
CA PRO A 611 -25.88 -32.95 -6.52
C PRO A 611 -26.21 -33.56 -7.89
N ILE A 612 -27.49 -33.74 -8.22
CA ILE A 612 -27.95 -34.35 -9.47
C ILE A 612 -28.11 -33.25 -10.53
N GLU A 613 -27.24 -33.26 -11.54
CA GLU A 613 -27.28 -32.34 -12.67
C GLU A 613 -27.89 -33.04 -13.91
N PRO A 614 -29.13 -32.71 -14.32
CA PRO A 614 -29.74 -33.31 -15.51
C PRO A 614 -29.03 -32.87 -16.78
N GLN A 615 -28.74 -33.81 -17.69
CA GLN A 615 -28.14 -33.54 -18.99
C GLN A 615 -29.21 -33.40 -20.09
N PHE A 616 -28.83 -32.77 -21.22
CA PHE A 616 -29.75 -32.53 -22.34
C PHE A 616 -30.35 -33.82 -22.93
N ALA A 617 -29.59 -34.93 -22.89
CA ALA A 617 -30.08 -36.22 -23.36
C ALA A 617 -31.09 -36.82 -22.36
N PRO A 618 -32.28 -37.27 -22.82
CA PRO A 618 -33.28 -37.89 -21.94
C PRO A 618 -32.69 -39.06 -21.15
N GLY A 619 -32.88 -39.05 -19.83
CA GLY A 619 -32.40 -40.12 -18.93
C GLY A 619 -30.94 -40.01 -18.51
N HIS A 620 -30.18 -39.02 -18.99
CA HIS A 620 -28.80 -38.79 -18.56
C HIS A 620 -28.73 -37.71 -17.48
N TYR A 621 -28.02 -37.99 -16.41
CA TYR A 621 -27.68 -37.03 -15.36
C TYR A 621 -26.22 -37.24 -14.95
N ARG A 622 -25.59 -36.17 -14.46
CA ARG A 622 -24.29 -36.21 -13.81
C ARG A 622 -24.52 -36.17 -12.32
N ASP A 623 -24.16 -37.25 -11.64
CA ASP A 623 -24.16 -37.30 -10.18
C ASP A 623 -22.84 -36.70 -9.68
N ARG A 624 -22.94 -35.60 -8.93
CA ARG A 624 -21.81 -34.90 -8.32
C ARG A 624 -21.77 -35.09 -6.80
N SER A 625 -22.51 -36.06 -6.26
CA SER A 625 -22.51 -36.36 -4.82
C SER A 625 -21.12 -36.73 -4.28
N ASP A 626 -20.27 -37.35 -5.11
CA ASP A 626 -18.90 -37.73 -4.79
C ASP A 626 -17.83 -36.67 -5.18
N GLU A 627 -18.21 -35.51 -5.75
CA GLU A 627 -17.23 -34.43 -6.02
C GLU A 627 -16.80 -33.81 -4.68
N SER A 628 -15.75 -34.37 -4.06
CA SER A 628 -15.16 -33.85 -2.83
C SER A 628 -14.69 -32.41 -3.06
N SER A 629 -15.37 -31.43 -2.47
CA SER A 629 -14.83 -30.08 -2.47
C SER A 629 -13.70 -30.04 -1.43
N ASN A 630 -12.45 -29.96 -1.88
CA ASN A 630 -11.31 -29.49 -1.08
C ASN A 630 -11.43 -27.97 -0.78
N GLY A 631 -12.65 -27.50 -0.50
CA GLY A 631 -12.97 -26.10 -0.26
C GLY A 631 -12.60 -25.73 1.17
N ASN A 632 -11.67 -24.79 1.30
CA ASN A 632 -11.24 -24.23 2.57
C ASN A 632 -12.37 -23.33 3.12
N ASP A 633 -13.45 -23.94 3.64
CA ASP A 633 -14.69 -23.29 4.12
C ASP A 633 -14.43 -22.30 5.30
N ILE A 634 -13.17 -22.11 5.72
CA ILE A 634 -12.76 -21.11 6.73
C ILE A 634 -12.14 -19.86 6.07
N SER A 635 -11.66 -19.96 4.82
CA SER A 635 -10.81 -18.94 4.21
C SER A 635 -11.50 -17.60 4.00
N ASP A 636 -12.73 -17.57 3.48
CA ASP A 636 -13.49 -16.34 3.24
C ASP A 636 -13.97 -15.68 4.53
N PHE A 637 -14.30 -16.46 5.57
CA PHE A 637 -14.53 -15.93 6.90
C PHE A 637 -13.29 -15.27 7.48
N LEU A 638 -12.09 -15.85 7.31
CA LEU A 638 -10.85 -15.21 7.73
C LEU A 638 -10.55 -13.92 6.95
N LEU A 639 -10.96 -13.82 5.68
CA LEU A 639 -10.90 -12.56 4.94
C LEU A 639 -11.85 -11.52 5.54
N LEU A 640 -13.09 -11.92 5.86
CA LEU A 640 -14.07 -11.04 6.49
C LEU A 640 -13.60 -10.56 7.88
N ASP A 641 -13.10 -11.46 8.74
CA ASP A 641 -12.52 -11.05 10.02
C ASP A 641 -11.29 -10.18 9.82
N GLY A 642 -10.37 -10.56 8.91
CA GLY A 642 -9.16 -9.79 8.66
C GLY A 642 -9.46 -8.35 8.27
N LEU A 643 -10.45 -8.15 7.39
CA LEU A 643 -10.95 -6.81 7.03
C LEU A 643 -11.53 -6.07 8.24
N SER A 644 -12.35 -6.74 9.06
CA SER A 644 -12.93 -6.13 10.27
C SER A 644 -11.88 -5.77 11.32
N ARG A 645 -10.97 -6.71 11.63
CA ARG A 645 -9.97 -6.64 12.69
C ARG A 645 -8.81 -5.72 12.34
N ILE A 646 -8.25 -5.84 11.14
CA ILE A 646 -7.02 -5.11 10.79
C ILE A 646 -7.35 -3.67 10.42
N CYS A 647 -8.36 -3.47 9.56
CA CYS A 647 -8.75 -2.15 9.06
C CYS A 647 -9.79 -1.44 9.95
N GLY A 648 -10.40 -2.14 10.92
CA GLY A 648 -11.43 -1.55 11.77
C GLY A 648 -12.75 -1.34 11.04
N ILE A 649 -13.16 -2.29 10.20
CA ILE A 649 -14.44 -2.24 9.48
C ILE A 649 -15.54 -2.88 10.35
N PRO A 650 -16.56 -2.13 10.81
CA PRO A 650 -17.69 -2.73 11.50
C PRO A 650 -18.56 -3.51 10.50
N LEU A 651 -19.33 -4.49 10.98
CA LEU A 651 -20.30 -5.18 10.10
C LEU A 651 -21.34 -4.20 9.56
N ARG A 652 -21.76 -3.27 10.41
CA ARG A 652 -22.80 -2.29 10.16
C ARG A 652 -22.40 -0.95 10.76
N MET A 653 -22.67 0.13 10.04
CA MET A 653 -22.61 1.50 10.54
C MET A 653 -24.03 1.99 10.72
N GLU A 654 -24.41 2.27 11.95
CA GLU A 654 -25.69 2.89 12.25
C GLU A 654 -25.48 4.38 12.54
N SER A 655 -26.31 5.21 11.90
CA SER A 655 -26.39 6.64 12.14
C SER A 655 -27.80 6.98 12.62
N ARG A 656 -27.99 8.23 13.06
CA ARG A 656 -29.32 8.76 13.41
C ARG A 656 -30.33 8.65 12.27
N VAL A 657 -29.87 8.43 11.04
CA VAL A 657 -30.67 8.56 9.81
C VAL A 657 -30.79 7.22 9.09
N ALA A 658 -29.69 6.49 8.96
CA ALA A 658 -29.59 5.32 8.11
C ALA A 658 -28.70 4.26 8.75
N SER A 659 -28.95 3.01 8.40
CA SER A 659 -28.11 1.87 8.76
C SER A 659 -27.50 1.30 7.49
N VAL A 660 -26.18 1.25 7.42
CA VAL A 660 -25.41 0.80 6.25
C VAL A 660 -24.67 -0.49 6.61
N GLY A 661 -24.96 -1.58 5.92
CA GLY A 661 -24.23 -2.83 6.06
C GLY A 661 -22.92 -2.79 5.26
N LEU A 662 -21.78 -2.63 5.94
CA LEU A 662 -20.48 -2.65 5.28
C LEU A 662 -20.01 -4.07 4.98
N LEU A 663 -20.08 -4.95 5.99
CA LEU A 663 -19.75 -6.38 5.88
C LEU A 663 -20.92 -7.28 6.31
N ALA A 664 -22.03 -6.70 6.77
CA ALA A 664 -23.17 -7.44 7.31
C ALA A 664 -23.76 -8.44 6.30
N ASP A 665 -23.98 -8.03 5.05
CA ASP A 665 -24.58 -8.92 4.05
C ASP A 665 -23.64 -10.07 3.71
N ARG A 666 -22.34 -9.79 3.58
CA ARG A 666 -21.29 -10.80 3.37
C ARG A 666 -21.26 -11.81 4.52
N ALA A 667 -21.33 -11.33 5.76
CA ALA A 667 -21.40 -12.17 6.95
C ALA A 667 -22.66 -13.04 6.96
N ALA A 668 -23.84 -12.46 6.66
CA ALA A 668 -25.09 -13.22 6.57
C ALA A 668 -25.01 -14.31 5.48
N HIS A 669 -24.44 -13.99 4.33
CA HIS A 669 -24.23 -14.97 3.26
C HIS A 669 -23.29 -16.11 3.68
N ILE A 670 -22.19 -15.84 4.40
CA ILE A 670 -21.30 -16.91 4.90
C ILE A 670 -22.09 -17.90 5.77
N VAL A 671 -22.87 -17.40 6.74
CA VAL A 671 -23.61 -18.27 7.67
C VAL A 671 -24.73 -19.03 6.96
N LEU A 672 -25.44 -18.41 6.01
CA LEU A 672 -26.53 -19.05 5.27
C LEU A 672 -26.05 -20.18 4.33
N HIS A 673 -24.77 -20.16 3.94
CA HIS A 673 -24.19 -21.09 2.97
C HIS A 673 -23.08 -21.95 3.60
N GLY A 674 -23.39 -22.57 4.73
CA GLY A 674 -22.59 -23.62 5.36
C GLY A 674 -21.78 -23.20 6.59
N GLY A 675 -21.67 -21.89 6.88
CA GLY A 675 -20.97 -21.40 8.07
C GLY A 675 -19.46 -21.72 8.06
N VAL A 676 -18.84 -21.60 9.24
CA VAL A 676 -17.41 -21.90 9.46
C VAL A 676 -17.16 -23.27 10.07
N GLY A 677 -18.23 -24.00 10.40
CA GLY A 677 -18.14 -25.31 11.06
C GLY A 677 -18.11 -25.25 12.59
N ASP A 678 -18.37 -24.08 13.18
CA ASP A 678 -18.58 -23.90 14.62
C ASP A 678 -19.95 -23.29 14.88
N GLU A 679 -20.81 -24.04 15.56
CA GLU A 679 -22.20 -23.65 15.77
C GLU A 679 -22.32 -22.33 16.55
N LEU A 680 -21.50 -22.10 17.58
CA LEU A 680 -21.62 -20.91 18.42
C LEU A 680 -21.13 -19.65 17.68
N LEU A 681 -20.05 -19.77 16.90
CA LEU A 681 -19.50 -18.68 16.09
C LEU A 681 -20.43 -18.33 14.94
N ASP A 682 -21.00 -19.33 14.26
CA ASP A 682 -21.97 -19.13 13.18
C ASP A 682 -23.22 -18.41 13.68
N LEU A 683 -23.77 -18.85 14.82
CA LEU A 683 -24.93 -18.19 15.44
C LEU A 683 -24.60 -16.77 15.91
N GLY A 684 -23.44 -16.55 16.50
CA GLY A 684 -22.98 -15.22 16.90
C GLY A 684 -22.82 -14.27 15.70
N LEU A 685 -22.26 -14.75 14.59
CA LEU A 685 -22.11 -13.99 13.36
C LEU A 685 -23.46 -13.67 12.72
N ALA A 686 -24.39 -14.63 12.69
CA ALA A 686 -25.76 -14.43 12.22
C ALA A 686 -26.46 -13.31 12.99
N ILE A 687 -26.43 -13.36 14.33
CA ILE A 687 -27.02 -12.34 15.20
C ILE A 687 -26.41 -10.96 14.92
N ARG A 688 -25.08 -10.87 14.84
CA ARG A 688 -24.40 -9.58 14.64
C ARG A 688 -24.59 -9.00 13.24
N SER A 689 -24.80 -9.84 12.23
CA SER A 689 -25.05 -9.43 10.85
C SER A 689 -26.47 -8.87 10.64
N ALA A 690 -27.45 -9.32 11.44
CA ALA A 690 -28.84 -8.93 11.30
C ALA A 690 -29.09 -7.45 11.64
N SER A 691 -30.04 -6.82 10.92
CA SER A 691 -30.55 -5.47 11.22
C SER A 691 -31.95 -5.47 11.84
N SER A 692 -32.64 -6.60 11.78
CA SER A 692 -34.01 -6.77 12.26
C SER A 692 -34.33 -8.25 12.48
N GLU A 693 -35.42 -8.53 13.18
CA GLU A 693 -36.03 -9.87 13.29
C GLU A 693 -36.38 -10.48 11.92
N ASP A 694 -36.65 -9.63 10.92
CA ASP A 694 -36.96 -10.06 9.56
C ASP A 694 -35.75 -10.42 8.69
N SER A 695 -34.52 -10.20 9.18
CA SER A 695 -33.30 -10.50 8.42
C SER A 695 -33.19 -12.00 8.12
N SER A 696 -32.72 -12.38 6.93
CA SER A 696 -32.52 -13.78 6.54
C SER A 696 -31.59 -14.52 7.51
N ALA A 697 -30.54 -13.85 7.98
CA ALA A 697 -29.64 -14.35 9.02
C ALA A 697 -30.36 -14.72 10.34
N VAL A 698 -31.52 -14.13 10.64
CA VAL A 698 -32.35 -14.53 11.79
C VAL A 698 -33.36 -15.58 11.36
N LYS A 699 -34.14 -15.31 10.32
CA LYS A 699 -35.26 -16.16 9.89
C LYS A 699 -34.85 -17.57 9.51
N ASP A 700 -33.78 -17.68 8.73
CA ASP A 700 -33.35 -18.92 8.10
C ASP A 700 -32.41 -19.70 9.02
N VAL A 701 -31.46 -19.01 9.68
CA VAL A 701 -30.53 -19.66 10.62
C VAL A 701 -31.26 -20.14 11.86
N PHE A 702 -32.07 -19.27 12.50
CA PHE A 702 -32.89 -19.63 13.66
C PHE A 702 -34.28 -20.12 13.26
N GLY A 703 -34.40 -20.80 12.11
CA GLY A 703 -35.64 -21.46 11.71
C GLY A 703 -36.00 -22.62 12.64
N ARG A 704 -37.29 -22.99 12.72
CA ARG A 704 -37.78 -24.04 13.65
C ARG A 704 -37.01 -25.35 13.56
N VAL A 705 -36.67 -25.79 12.35
CA VAL A 705 -35.92 -27.04 12.13
C VAL A 705 -34.50 -26.92 12.68
N ASN A 706 -33.78 -25.84 12.34
CA ASN A 706 -32.41 -25.63 12.81
C ASN A 706 -32.37 -25.48 14.33
N VAL A 707 -33.29 -24.72 14.92
CA VAL A 707 -33.40 -24.55 16.38
C VAL A 707 -33.62 -25.89 17.09
N ALA A 708 -34.37 -26.81 16.49
CA ALA A 708 -34.54 -28.16 17.03
C ALA A 708 -33.26 -29.00 16.92
N CYS A 709 -32.37 -28.69 15.98
CA CYS A 709 -31.11 -29.40 15.76
C CYS A 709 -29.93 -28.86 16.57
N PHE A 710 -29.98 -27.61 17.08
CA PHE A 710 -28.87 -27.03 17.84
C PHE A 710 -28.52 -27.85 19.08
N ALA A 711 -27.22 -27.89 19.41
CA ALA A 711 -26.74 -28.54 20.62
C ALA A 711 -27.25 -27.81 21.86
N GLN A 712 -27.69 -28.56 22.88
CA GLN A 712 -28.27 -27.96 24.08
C GLN A 712 -27.29 -27.01 24.79
N ARG A 713 -26.01 -27.41 24.87
CA ARG A 713 -24.93 -26.57 25.42
C ARG A 713 -24.86 -25.21 24.72
N THR A 714 -24.91 -25.19 23.40
CA THR A 714 -24.89 -23.96 22.60
C THR A 714 -26.09 -23.07 22.91
N VAL A 715 -27.28 -23.66 22.99
CA VAL A 715 -28.52 -22.95 23.33
C VAL A 715 -28.40 -22.30 24.72
N ASP A 716 -27.97 -23.05 25.73
CA ASP A 716 -27.86 -22.55 27.10
C ASP A 716 -26.87 -21.38 27.21
N ILE A 717 -25.69 -21.52 26.56
CA ILE A 717 -24.69 -20.44 26.47
C ILE A 717 -25.27 -19.21 25.77
N LEU A 718 -25.90 -19.41 24.61
CA LEU A 718 -26.40 -18.31 23.78
C LEU A 718 -27.57 -17.58 24.45
N VAL A 719 -28.48 -18.29 25.11
CA VAL A 719 -29.57 -17.70 25.91
C VAL A 719 -29.01 -16.82 27.02
N SER A 720 -28.00 -17.29 27.76
CA SER A 720 -27.33 -16.49 28.81
C SER A 720 -26.70 -15.20 28.26
N ARG A 721 -26.01 -15.31 27.11
CA ARG A 721 -25.41 -14.16 26.40
C ARG A 721 -26.47 -13.17 25.91
N LEU A 722 -27.56 -13.65 25.32
CA LEU A 722 -28.68 -12.82 24.86
C LEU A 722 -29.37 -12.07 25.99
N LEU A 723 -29.61 -12.72 27.13
CA LEU A 723 -30.19 -12.07 28.30
C LEU A 723 -29.30 -10.94 28.82
N SER A 724 -27.99 -11.14 28.84
CA SER A 724 -27.02 -10.12 29.22
C SER A 724 -26.97 -8.96 28.21
N ALA A 725 -26.98 -9.27 26.91
CA ALA A 725 -27.04 -8.28 25.85
C ALA A 725 -28.33 -7.44 25.91
N ILE A 726 -29.49 -8.06 26.11
CA ILE A 726 -30.78 -7.34 26.24
C ILE A 726 -30.73 -6.38 27.43
N LYS A 727 -30.19 -6.79 28.58
CA LYS A 727 -30.01 -5.92 29.75
C LYS A 727 -29.10 -4.72 29.47
N TYR A 728 -28.01 -4.93 28.74
CA TYR A 728 -27.13 -3.84 28.32
C TYR A 728 -27.88 -2.84 27.44
N TRP A 729 -28.51 -3.30 26.36
CA TRP A 729 -29.18 -2.42 25.40
C TRP A 729 -30.45 -1.76 25.95
N GLN A 730 -31.12 -2.39 26.91
CA GLN A 730 -32.16 -1.76 27.70
C GLN A 730 -31.63 -0.56 28.49
N ARG A 731 -30.49 -0.70 29.18
CA ARG A 731 -29.86 0.42 29.91
C ARG A 731 -29.41 1.53 28.95
N GLU A 732 -28.85 1.19 27.80
CA GLU A 732 -28.45 2.17 26.80
C GLU A 732 -29.65 2.91 26.18
N ARG A 733 -30.77 2.21 25.93
CA ARG A 733 -32.01 2.86 25.49
C ARG A 733 -32.52 3.88 26.50
N ASN A 734 -32.43 3.58 27.79
CA ASN A 734 -32.85 4.52 28.84
C ASN A 734 -31.95 5.77 28.95
N LYS A 735 -30.70 5.70 28.46
CA LYS A 735 -29.79 6.85 28.39
C LYS A 735 -30.00 7.69 27.13
N ALA A 736 -30.47 7.08 26.04
CA ALA A 736 -30.52 7.71 24.73
C ALA A 736 -31.93 8.24 24.40
N VAL A 737 -32.06 9.55 24.17
CA VAL A 737 -33.35 10.21 23.87
C VAL A 737 -33.90 9.80 22.49
N ASP A 738 -33.03 9.48 21.51
CA ASP A 738 -33.42 9.21 20.10
C ASP A 738 -32.61 8.09 19.41
N GLY A 739 -32.02 7.15 20.17
CA GLY A 739 -31.10 6.15 19.62
C GLY A 739 -31.76 5.02 18.83
N ARG A 740 -31.74 5.08 17.49
CA ARG A 740 -32.23 4.04 16.55
C ARG A 740 -31.51 2.70 16.74
N ASP A 741 -30.22 2.74 17.07
CA ASP A 741 -29.32 1.58 17.17
C ASP A 741 -29.77 0.59 18.25
N SER A 742 -30.10 1.13 19.43
CA SER A 742 -30.58 0.34 20.56
C SER A 742 -31.85 -0.46 20.23
N LEU A 743 -32.77 0.12 19.45
CA LEU A 743 -33.99 -0.55 19.03
C LEU A 743 -33.70 -1.68 18.03
N SER A 744 -32.85 -1.43 17.02
CA SER A 744 -32.44 -2.44 16.04
C SER A 744 -31.81 -3.66 16.74
N ARG A 745 -30.91 -3.41 17.69
CA ARG A 745 -30.23 -4.46 18.45
C ARG A 745 -31.18 -5.23 19.36
N LEU A 746 -32.02 -4.54 20.13
CA LEU A 746 -33.02 -5.18 20.99
C LEU A 746 -33.98 -6.05 20.18
N ARG A 747 -34.48 -5.56 19.03
CA ARG A 747 -35.39 -6.31 18.14
C ARG A 747 -34.78 -7.65 17.71
N VAL A 748 -33.51 -7.66 17.31
CA VAL A 748 -32.80 -8.88 16.92
C VAL A 748 -32.61 -9.82 18.12
N PHE A 749 -32.08 -9.33 19.24
CA PHE A 749 -31.82 -10.21 20.40
C PHE A 749 -33.08 -10.82 20.97
N MET A 750 -34.17 -10.04 21.03
CA MET A 750 -35.46 -10.51 21.54
C MET A 750 -36.09 -11.55 20.63
N GLU A 751 -36.03 -11.37 19.30
CA GLU A 751 -36.50 -12.39 18.36
C GLU A 751 -35.68 -13.68 18.46
N VAL A 752 -34.35 -13.57 18.49
CA VAL A 752 -33.49 -14.75 18.57
C VAL A 752 -33.72 -15.49 19.89
N LEU A 753 -33.85 -14.76 21.00
CA LEU A 753 -34.23 -15.33 22.28
C LEU A 753 -35.61 -16.01 22.18
N ALA A 754 -36.60 -15.36 21.57
CA ALA A 754 -37.94 -15.92 21.38
C ALA A 754 -37.92 -17.26 20.64
N ARG A 755 -37.03 -17.40 19.66
CA ARG A 755 -36.87 -18.65 18.89
C ARG A 755 -36.18 -19.73 19.72
N LEU A 756 -35.19 -19.38 20.53
CA LEU A 756 -34.43 -20.33 21.36
C LEU A 756 -35.19 -20.79 22.61
N VAL A 757 -36.14 -20.00 23.11
CA VAL A 757 -36.91 -20.32 24.33
C VAL A 757 -37.62 -21.67 24.26
N VAL A 758 -37.98 -22.15 23.08
CA VAL A 758 -38.61 -23.47 22.90
C VAL A 758 -37.69 -24.65 23.30
N ARG A 759 -36.40 -24.38 23.53
CA ARG A 759 -35.38 -25.35 23.91
C ARG A 759 -34.91 -25.19 25.37
N VAL A 760 -35.46 -24.23 26.13
CA VAL A 760 -35.10 -24.04 27.55
C VAL A 760 -36.05 -24.75 28.50
N SER A 761 -35.68 -24.83 29.79
CA SER A 761 -36.56 -25.42 30.81
C SER A 761 -37.84 -24.56 31.03
N PRO A 762 -38.98 -25.16 31.44
CA PRO A 762 -40.20 -24.40 31.71
C PRO A 762 -40.03 -23.28 32.75
N ALA A 763 -39.20 -23.52 33.77
CA ALA A 763 -38.84 -22.50 34.77
C ALA A 763 -38.09 -21.31 34.14
N GLN A 764 -37.14 -21.57 33.24
CA GLN A 764 -36.42 -20.52 32.55
C GLN A 764 -37.32 -19.79 31.52
N ALA A 765 -38.22 -20.51 30.84
CA ALA A 765 -39.22 -19.90 29.97
C ALA A 765 -40.14 -18.94 30.73
N LYS A 766 -40.53 -19.29 31.97
CA LYS A 766 -41.26 -18.40 32.88
C LYS A 766 -40.49 -17.12 33.18
N ASP A 767 -39.22 -17.23 33.53
CA ASP A 767 -38.38 -16.07 33.84
C ASP A 767 -38.22 -15.14 32.61
N ILE A 768 -38.09 -15.73 31.42
CA ILE A 768 -38.02 -14.99 30.16
C ILE A 768 -39.36 -14.31 29.83
N PHE A 769 -40.49 -14.97 30.10
CA PHE A 769 -41.81 -14.34 29.96
C PHE A 769 -41.96 -13.11 30.87
N VAL A 770 -41.56 -13.24 32.14
CA VAL A 770 -41.61 -12.13 33.11
C VAL A 770 -40.70 -10.99 32.67
N LEU A 771 -39.50 -11.30 32.17
CA LEU A 771 -38.60 -10.30 31.58
C LEU A 771 -39.28 -9.59 30.41
N ALA A 772 -39.81 -10.33 29.43
CA ALA A 772 -40.46 -9.76 28.25
C ALA A 772 -41.64 -8.84 28.60
N ALA A 773 -42.46 -9.24 29.59
CA ALA A 773 -43.54 -8.41 30.08
C ALA A 773 -43.01 -7.11 30.72
N SER A 774 -41.96 -7.21 31.55
CA SER A 774 -41.33 -6.03 32.16
C SER A 774 -40.70 -5.07 31.15
N LEU A 775 -40.19 -5.58 30.02
CA LEU A 775 -39.68 -4.75 28.92
C LEU A 775 -40.83 -3.97 28.27
N GLY A 776 -41.97 -4.61 28.02
CA GLY A 776 -43.13 -3.94 27.43
C GLY A 776 -43.78 -2.88 28.33
N GLU A 777 -43.66 -3.00 29.66
CA GLU A 777 -44.15 -1.99 30.61
C GLU A 777 -43.34 -0.68 30.57
N GLN A 778 -42.11 -0.69 30.04
CA GLN A 778 -41.23 0.48 30.03
C GLN A 778 -41.58 1.44 28.87
N PRO A 779 -41.89 2.72 29.15
CA PRO A 779 -42.27 3.69 28.13
C PRO A 779 -41.24 3.85 27.00
N GLU A 780 -39.95 3.73 27.32
CA GLU A 780 -38.83 3.89 26.38
C GLU A 780 -38.72 2.72 25.38
N LEU A 781 -39.32 1.57 25.71
CA LEU A 781 -39.36 0.34 24.92
C LEU A 781 -40.73 0.08 24.27
N GLN A 782 -41.72 0.92 24.53
CA GLN A 782 -43.04 0.90 23.87
C GLN A 782 -42.97 1.51 22.45
N ASP A 783 -42.09 0.93 21.63
CA ASP A 783 -41.85 1.33 20.24
C ASP A 783 -42.43 0.31 19.24
N MET A 784 -43.02 0.80 18.15
CA MET A 784 -43.58 -0.05 17.10
C MET A 784 -42.57 -1.07 16.52
N TRP A 785 -41.27 -0.76 16.51
CA TRP A 785 -40.26 -1.68 15.98
C TRP A 785 -39.95 -2.86 16.89
N LEU A 786 -40.19 -2.73 18.20
CA LEU A 786 -39.99 -3.83 19.15
C LEU A 786 -41.22 -4.73 19.26
N ARG A 787 -42.38 -4.27 18.79
CA ARG A 787 -43.67 -4.96 18.97
C ARG A 787 -43.66 -6.40 18.48
N ALA A 788 -43.18 -6.67 17.28
CA ALA A 788 -43.19 -8.03 16.71
C ALA A 788 -42.25 -8.99 17.47
N ALA A 789 -41.06 -8.52 17.85
CA ALA A 789 -40.11 -9.30 18.63
C ALA A 789 -40.61 -9.54 20.07
N LEU A 790 -41.24 -8.54 20.70
CA LEU A 790 -41.90 -8.67 22.01
C LEU A 790 -43.03 -9.69 21.98
N ASP A 791 -43.90 -9.62 20.97
CA ASP A 791 -45.02 -10.55 20.78
C ASP A 791 -44.53 -11.98 20.61
N SER A 792 -43.50 -12.18 19.77
CA SER A 792 -42.86 -13.48 19.58
C SER A 792 -42.25 -14.01 20.87
N LEU A 793 -41.55 -13.15 21.63
CA LEU A 793 -40.91 -13.54 22.90
C LEU A 793 -41.93 -13.94 23.97
N LEU A 794 -43.01 -13.17 24.12
CA LEU A 794 -44.10 -13.50 25.04
C LEU A 794 -44.81 -14.79 24.64
N THR A 795 -45.17 -14.93 23.37
CA THR A 795 -45.91 -16.08 22.85
C THR A 795 -45.11 -17.37 22.95
N ASN A 796 -43.85 -17.35 22.52
CA ASN A 796 -43.00 -18.55 22.55
C ASN A 796 -42.61 -18.91 24.00
N SER A 797 -42.44 -17.93 24.88
CA SER A 797 -42.19 -18.22 26.30
C SER A 797 -43.39 -18.85 26.97
N LEU A 798 -44.60 -18.31 26.76
CA LEU A 798 -45.83 -18.85 27.32
C LEU A 798 -46.10 -20.29 26.85
N THR A 799 -45.91 -20.54 25.55
CA THR A 799 -46.13 -21.87 24.97
C THR A 799 -45.07 -22.90 25.37
N SER A 800 -43.91 -22.46 25.85
CA SER A 800 -42.83 -23.33 26.36
C SER A 800 -42.96 -23.67 27.85
N MET A 801 -43.96 -23.10 28.53
CA MET A 801 -44.29 -23.40 29.93
C MET A 801 -45.32 -24.54 30.03
N SER A 802 -45.33 -25.27 31.15
CA SER A 802 -46.42 -26.21 31.43
C SER A 802 -47.73 -25.47 31.74
N GLU A 803 -48.89 -26.07 31.47
CA GLU A 803 -50.21 -25.47 31.77
C GLU A 803 -50.33 -25.02 33.25
N SER A 804 -49.74 -25.78 34.17
CA SER A 804 -49.71 -25.44 35.59
C SER A 804 -48.90 -24.17 35.88
N GLU A 805 -47.82 -23.92 35.14
CA GLU A 805 -46.97 -22.76 35.31
C GLU A 805 -47.51 -21.52 34.60
N GLN A 806 -48.28 -21.68 33.52
CA GLN A 806 -48.92 -20.55 32.82
C GLN A 806 -49.85 -19.75 33.75
N THR A 807 -50.50 -20.43 34.70
CA THR A 807 -51.33 -19.77 35.72
C THR A 807 -50.50 -18.81 36.59
N ASN A 808 -49.20 -19.09 36.80
CA ASN A 808 -48.32 -18.25 37.62
C ASN A 808 -47.95 -16.92 36.97
N VAL A 809 -48.07 -16.79 35.65
CA VAL A 809 -47.74 -15.56 34.92
C VAL A 809 -48.97 -14.74 34.54
N LEU A 810 -50.19 -15.22 34.83
CA LEU A 810 -51.44 -14.54 34.50
C LEU A 810 -51.50 -13.10 35.03
N ALA A 811 -51.09 -12.89 36.29
CA ALA A 811 -51.09 -11.56 36.89
C ALA A 811 -50.11 -10.58 36.22
N VAL A 812 -49.00 -11.09 35.67
CA VAL A 812 -48.02 -10.30 34.91
C VAL A 812 -48.57 -10.02 33.51
N ALA A 813 -49.15 -11.03 32.85
CA ALA A 813 -49.75 -10.87 31.53
C ALA A 813 -50.90 -9.84 31.50
N LEU A 814 -51.73 -9.80 32.55
CA LEU A 814 -52.83 -8.82 32.66
C LEU A 814 -52.37 -7.38 32.85
N LYS A 815 -51.13 -7.16 33.32
CA LYS A 815 -50.54 -5.82 33.45
C LYS A 815 -49.88 -5.33 32.17
N PHE A 816 -49.72 -6.20 31.18
CA PHE A 816 -49.07 -5.85 29.92
C PHE A 816 -49.86 -4.76 29.16
N PRO A 817 -49.19 -3.71 28.66
CA PRO A 817 -49.87 -2.59 28.02
C PRO A 817 -50.58 -2.99 26.72
N LEU A 818 -51.73 -2.36 26.48
CA LEU A 818 -52.51 -2.56 25.26
C LEU A 818 -51.75 -2.07 24.02
N GLY A 819 -51.96 -2.72 22.88
CA GLY A 819 -51.22 -2.43 21.64
C GLY A 819 -51.33 -0.98 21.11
N MET A 820 -52.29 -0.19 21.57
CA MET A 820 -52.44 1.24 21.24
C MET A 820 -51.42 2.16 21.94
N VAL A 821 -50.69 1.64 22.94
CA VAL A 821 -49.70 2.40 23.73
C VAL A 821 -48.35 2.50 23.01
N PHE A 822 -48.07 1.60 22.06
CA PHE A 822 -46.83 1.60 21.28
C PHE A 822 -46.79 2.78 20.31
N ARG A 823 -45.81 3.67 20.46
CA ARG A 823 -45.71 4.92 19.71
C ARG A 823 -45.12 4.67 18.31
N THR A 824 -45.63 5.40 17.32
CA THR A 824 -45.00 5.54 16.00
C THR A 824 -43.94 6.64 16.06
N HIS A 825 -42.74 6.40 15.53
CA HIS A 825 -41.80 7.47 15.22
C HIS A 825 -42.43 8.41 14.18
N SER A 826 -43.07 9.49 14.63
CA SER A 826 -43.37 10.64 13.80
C SER A 826 -42.06 11.36 13.52
N VAL A 827 -41.52 11.17 12.31
CA VAL A 827 -40.46 12.03 11.77
C VAL A 827 -41.07 13.41 11.53
N GLU A 828 -41.13 14.25 12.58
CA GLU A 828 -41.28 15.70 12.42
C GLU A 828 -39.92 16.28 11.98
N LEU A 829 -39.58 16.05 10.72
CA LEU A 829 -38.57 16.84 10.01
C LEU A 829 -39.26 17.48 8.79
N SER A 830 -40.18 18.39 9.04
CA SER A 830 -40.59 19.37 8.03
C SER A 830 -40.99 20.69 8.70
N HIS A 831 -40.44 21.77 8.15
CA HIS A 831 -40.86 23.17 8.34
C HIS A 831 -40.47 23.92 9.62
N ARG A 832 -39.18 24.07 9.95
CA ARG A 832 -38.67 25.30 10.59
C ARG A 832 -37.20 25.61 10.26
N SER A 833 -36.93 26.12 9.06
CA SER A 833 -35.87 27.12 8.79
C SER A 833 -35.79 27.40 7.29
N GLY A 834 -35.96 28.66 6.87
CA GLY A 834 -35.72 29.08 5.48
C GLY A 834 -36.77 30.00 4.86
N ALA A 835 -37.46 30.81 5.67
CA ALA A 835 -37.80 32.17 5.25
C ALA A 835 -36.74 33.08 5.88
N ASP A 836 -36.23 34.01 5.07
CA ASP A 836 -35.27 35.08 5.33
C ASP A 836 -33.76 34.80 5.13
N ALA A 837 -33.21 35.62 4.22
CA ALA A 837 -31.82 35.93 3.84
C ALA A 837 -31.12 35.02 2.81
#